data_AF-A0A9E6NZG3-F1
#
_entry.id   AF-A0A9E6NZG3-F1
#
_cell.length_a   1.000
_cell.length_b   1.000
_cell.length_c   1.000
_cell.angle_alpha   90.00
_cell.angle_beta   90.00
_cell.angle_gamma   90.00
#
_symmetry.space_group_name_H-M   'P 1'
#
loop_
_entity.id
_entity.type
_entity.pdbx_description
1 polymer ?
#
loop_
_entity_poly.entity_id
_entity_poly.type
_entity_poly.pdbx_seq_one_letter_code
_entity_poly.pdbx_strand_id
1 'polypeptide(L)'
;MADSRRPGLRLFAELFGDEQQIHDTGLAKLKAYLTDNGSIFPLVEKGVQGLRSDYQLDLDAAQRFARGANSMATYLRRQFIEQTLTGKTAASRNGSGLLSMVGGPNYKGLIGTDFALLCPPDALESITSPVAYLIDLLRWIRDRIDKKNLEEKYRLHSRRTDLLKLDVDYNAVYQSVSSVDIIVAVMEAFIAENTEPAAAMSIEDALIKARYPNGLPYYQHWVTIDSIAQSHGLSVGDFEHRTDLAFPYFLQPGAHGPNTRAGFAHATRLGPYQRQLLTEAREPFEEREGFYNRHFGTDNIEKYGNLNQVDFLGERTKLDSSQIEALLSIRDFSPVRSANVTFMDDKPSAPESERSGSVYINNGTSPAVRIDDTMVSFHRLTASPDKEIGFNRYDRINRMVRLASWTGLPFDQVDAVLVAAIRAAALGNSPKLVPFDLDISSGVVQALGLFQTLRERYDCPAADFAVFIGELSVYGRGEALCSFDQIFNNQAGYREPLKLDNGTFAVTPTPGEVDLTVSQLCSGLAIDLQTYSFLAATVARAHGLTDTLPRSLAIISSLYRLVKLPRLLKITPVEGALMLSLLGGNAWLERFAGIPVIHDELADLPDALELIEAMQSFVQWCAQGNLTVLWVLQHAVAAQPALEPTTQDLQFFEQVRNLLPTTLLSNSVFLMAGVPPAGAADWLDFLATFADGLIPIVDANGVVLHLEGTSEQFLSIVRLKVTWAVDNALGLSDTILRQTIIDIMVSVVVQMRDAQTSLVRETLAVYAGVGAEQAIPILYWAQATVPQFLSLVHEQVGMSSVGSGRNSGRNANKLLDLLAEVRRRSEVVLTLELSAELLQDYLDYGYLAWLDQSDKYALTVRTLYYLTTLNRAFALGDQPAQKLLDYLRQVNALPYVTGDAASLARQAAAIKLADFFGWSVQEVRECVSRIDSTDLKVLKNLTQLDFLIRVLELSRETGMDALTIFLIGNLPESIDKQAYADAAELALLGASGARAPLMPVPGDLNALVTIVCEVMGGSIVVANKPGEKVTYKVTLKNAAGTALSGVNVYWRAALGTIATGHTDLDGVLLATFTPGKTMGIDTPLLWLDLFEPQYAPPVEITSDFSSLYFPLAELSPTPLTDVPAGQEVELYAVLEDDYGNRGQNSLAEWFWQSTPPSKINGATIRPSQGFTDHQGLTRVFVSSALGGTFTFKVRTQAGDAERDFDPIKFDAPSNPE
;
A
#
# COMPACT_ATOMS: atom_id res chain seq x y z
N MET A 1 74.35 -71.76 -20.84
CA MET A 1 73.91 -71.63 -19.44
C MET A 1 73.39 -70.23 -19.25
N ALA A 2 72.07 -70.05 -19.13
CA ALA A 2 71.49 -68.73 -18.87
C ALA A 2 71.66 -68.42 -17.38
N ASP A 3 72.52 -67.44 -17.09
CA ASP A 3 72.78 -66.91 -15.76
C ASP A 3 71.46 -66.37 -15.15
N SER A 4 71.00 -66.98 -14.06
CA SER A 4 69.69 -66.76 -13.43
C SER A 4 69.60 -65.47 -12.61
N ARG A 5 70.59 -64.57 -12.74
CA ARG A 5 70.68 -63.33 -11.96
C ARG A 5 69.71 -62.27 -12.50
N ARG A 6 69.01 -61.61 -11.58
CA ARG A 6 68.01 -60.59 -11.92
C ARG A 6 68.65 -59.37 -12.61
N PRO A 7 67.97 -58.75 -13.58
CA PRO A 7 68.52 -57.64 -14.36
C PRO A 7 69.08 -56.46 -13.54
N GLY A 8 68.45 -56.08 -12.42
CA GLY A 8 68.96 -55.02 -11.54
C GLY A 8 70.26 -55.38 -10.81
N LEU A 9 70.41 -56.64 -10.37
CA LEU A 9 71.65 -57.14 -9.77
C LEU A 9 72.78 -57.31 -10.81
N ARG A 10 72.41 -57.63 -12.06
CA ARG A 10 73.33 -57.64 -13.19
C ARG A 10 73.89 -56.25 -13.47
N LEU A 11 73.01 -55.26 -13.59
CA LEU A 11 73.41 -53.86 -13.78
C LEU A 11 74.32 -53.38 -12.63
N PHE A 12 73.98 -53.72 -11.38
CA PHE A 12 74.82 -53.37 -10.23
C PHE A 12 76.21 -54.01 -10.31
N ALA A 13 76.30 -55.30 -10.65
CA ALA A 13 77.58 -56.01 -10.78
C ALA A 13 78.42 -55.55 -11.98
N GLU A 14 77.78 -55.10 -13.07
CA GLU A 14 78.46 -54.55 -14.25
C GLU A 14 79.03 -53.15 -13.99
N LEU A 15 78.35 -52.33 -13.17
CA LEU A 15 78.76 -50.97 -12.87
C LEU A 15 79.78 -50.87 -11.74
N PHE A 16 79.79 -51.83 -10.81
CA PHE A 16 80.63 -51.80 -9.61
C PHE A 16 81.34 -53.15 -9.41
N GLY A 17 82.67 -53.17 -9.53
CA GLY A 17 83.48 -54.38 -9.31
C GLY A 17 83.52 -54.83 -7.85
N ASP A 18 83.81 -56.12 -7.61
CA ASP A 18 83.74 -56.73 -6.27
C ASP A 18 84.67 -56.06 -5.23
N GLU A 19 85.80 -55.46 -5.63
CA GLU A 19 86.71 -54.72 -4.73
C GLU A 19 86.14 -53.37 -4.26
N GLN A 20 85.38 -52.66 -5.11
CA GLN A 20 84.76 -51.37 -4.76
C GLN A 20 83.58 -51.54 -3.80
N GLN A 21 82.93 -52.71 -3.82
CA GLN A 21 81.76 -53.02 -2.99
C GLN A 21 82.11 -53.26 -1.51
N ILE A 22 83.35 -53.68 -1.20
CA ILE A 22 83.78 -54.00 0.17
C ILE A 22 84.08 -52.73 0.98
N HIS A 23 84.49 -51.64 0.30
CA HIS A 23 84.89 -50.39 0.93
C HIS A 23 83.79 -49.32 1.00
N ASP A 24 82.73 -49.42 0.19
CA ASP A 24 81.62 -48.46 0.18
C ASP A 24 80.35 -49.05 0.83
N THR A 25 80.07 -48.59 2.05
CA THR A 25 78.89 -48.99 2.82
C THR A 25 77.56 -48.67 2.13
N GLY A 26 77.51 -47.66 1.24
CA GLY A 26 76.31 -47.31 0.49
C GLY A 26 76.04 -48.26 -0.68
N LEU A 27 77.09 -48.72 -1.36
CA LEU A 27 76.99 -49.77 -2.38
C LEU A 27 76.53 -51.11 -1.78
N ALA A 28 77.00 -51.44 -0.57
CA ALA A 28 76.55 -52.64 0.15
C ALA A 28 75.05 -52.60 0.48
N LYS A 29 74.53 -51.45 0.93
CA LYS A 29 73.08 -51.25 1.19
C LYS A 29 72.25 -51.34 -0.09
N LEU A 30 72.73 -50.75 -1.20
CA LEU A 30 72.07 -50.82 -2.49
C LEU A 30 72.03 -52.27 -3.02
N LYS A 31 73.13 -53.03 -2.87
CA LYS A 31 73.20 -54.44 -3.23
C LYS A 31 72.21 -55.27 -2.42
N ALA A 32 72.15 -55.07 -1.10
CA ALA A 32 71.22 -55.73 -0.19
C ALA A 32 69.76 -55.50 -0.61
N TYR A 33 69.39 -54.25 -0.93
CA TYR A 33 68.06 -53.91 -1.43
C TYR A 33 67.72 -54.68 -2.73
N LEU A 34 68.65 -54.75 -3.69
CA LEU A 34 68.42 -55.46 -4.95
C LEU A 34 68.39 -56.99 -4.79
N THR A 35 69.11 -57.55 -3.81
CA THR A 35 69.03 -58.98 -3.47
C THR A 35 67.73 -59.34 -2.77
N ASP A 36 67.19 -58.45 -1.95
CA ASP A 36 65.92 -58.61 -1.22
C ASP A 36 64.69 -58.31 -2.08
N ASN A 37 64.77 -58.64 -3.37
CA ASN A 37 63.73 -58.38 -4.37
C ASN A 37 63.39 -56.90 -4.62
N GLY A 38 64.29 -55.97 -4.31
CA GLY A 38 64.11 -54.54 -4.56
C GLY A 38 63.99 -54.21 -6.06
N SER A 39 63.10 -53.27 -6.37
CA SER A 39 62.83 -52.80 -7.74
C SER A 39 63.75 -51.63 -8.12
N ILE A 40 64.15 -51.54 -9.38
CA ILE A 40 64.93 -50.39 -9.87
C ILE A 40 64.06 -49.12 -10.05
N PHE A 41 62.74 -49.27 -10.18
CA PHE A 41 61.84 -48.14 -10.44
C PHE A 41 61.78 -47.12 -9.28
N PRO A 42 61.62 -47.51 -8.01
CA PRO A 42 61.70 -46.58 -6.87
C PRO A 42 63.06 -45.87 -6.77
N LEU A 43 64.15 -46.53 -7.18
CA LEU A 43 65.50 -45.96 -7.17
C LEU A 43 65.66 -44.89 -8.27
N VAL A 44 65.05 -45.14 -9.44
CA VAL A 44 64.98 -44.19 -10.56
C VAL A 44 64.12 -42.97 -10.20
N GLU A 45 62.96 -43.17 -9.57
CA GLU A 45 62.06 -42.08 -9.17
C GLU A 45 62.68 -41.13 -8.13
N LYS A 46 63.48 -41.66 -7.21
CA LYS A 46 64.23 -40.90 -6.20
C LYS A 46 65.42 -40.12 -6.78
N GLY A 47 65.93 -40.55 -7.93
CA GLY A 47 67.05 -39.92 -8.61
C GLY A 47 68.36 -39.91 -7.79
N VAL A 48 69.34 -39.14 -8.26
CA VAL A 48 70.68 -39.09 -7.67
C VAL A 48 70.66 -38.58 -6.23
N GLN A 49 69.84 -37.56 -5.91
CA GLN A 49 69.77 -37.02 -4.55
C GLN A 49 69.18 -38.01 -3.55
N GLY A 50 68.12 -38.76 -3.92
CA GLY A 50 67.53 -39.76 -3.04
C GLY A 50 68.40 -40.99 -2.84
N LEU A 51 69.19 -41.38 -3.85
CA LEU A 51 70.21 -42.43 -3.71
C LEU A 51 71.31 -42.03 -2.72
N ARG A 52 71.67 -40.74 -2.68
CA ARG A 52 72.63 -40.20 -1.71
C ARG A 52 72.04 -40.10 -0.30
N SER A 53 70.79 -39.67 -0.14
CA SER A 53 70.18 -39.53 1.19
C SER A 53 69.86 -40.88 1.83
N ASP A 54 69.24 -41.79 1.09
CA ASP A 54 68.63 -42.99 1.66
C ASP A 54 69.61 -44.15 1.75
N TYR A 55 70.53 -44.26 0.78
CA TYR A 55 71.52 -45.33 0.72
C TYR A 55 72.94 -44.84 0.99
N GLN A 56 73.15 -43.54 1.24
CA GLN A 56 74.46 -42.95 1.57
C GLN A 56 75.52 -43.17 0.48
N LEU A 57 75.09 -43.25 -0.78
CA LEU A 57 75.98 -43.41 -1.93
C LEU A 57 76.80 -42.14 -2.20
N ASP A 58 78.03 -42.29 -2.69
CA ASP A 58 78.80 -41.16 -3.21
C ASP A 58 78.17 -40.57 -4.48
N LEU A 59 78.44 -39.29 -4.78
CA LEU A 59 77.86 -38.57 -5.92
C LEU A 59 78.11 -39.29 -7.25
N ASP A 60 79.35 -39.73 -7.50
CA ASP A 60 79.73 -40.38 -8.76
C ASP A 60 79.10 -41.78 -8.87
N ALA A 61 79.12 -42.55 -7.77
CA ALA A 61 78.47 -43.86 -7.70
C ALA A 61 76.95 -43.75 -7.93
N ALA A 62 76.28 -42.78 -7.29
CA ALA A 62 74.86 -42.53 -7.45
C ALA A 62 74.51 -42.10 -8.90
N GLN A 63 75.34 -41.27 -9.55
CA GLN A 63 75.13 -40.87 -10.95
C GLN A 63 75.30 -42.03 -11.92
N ARG A 64 76.35 -42.86 -11.74
CA ARG A 64 76.61 -44.03 -12.59
C ARG A 64 75.48 -45.05 -12.49
N PHE A 65 75.05 -45.39 -11.27
CA PHE A 65 73.92 -46.29 -11.07
C PHE A 65 72.61 -45.69 -11.62
N ALA A 66 72.31 -44.43 -11.31
CA ALA A 66 71.10 -43.78 -11.80
C ALA A 66 71.03 -43.73 -13.33
N ARG A 67 72.14 -43.47 -14.03
CA ARG A 67 72.17 -43.49 -15.52
C ARG A 67 71.82 -44.88 -16.06
N GLY A 68 72.45 -45.93 -15.55
CA GLY A 68 72.18 -47.30 -15.97
C GLY A 68 70.75 -47.73 -15.63
N ALA A 69 70.28 -47.41 -14.42
CA ALA A 69 68.94 -47.73 -13.95
C ALA A 69 67.88 -46.97 -14.76
N ASN A 70 68.13 -45.70 -15.10
CA ASN A 70 67.26 -44.89 -15.97
C ASN A 70 67.16 -45.47 -17.38
N SER A 71 68.28 -45.87 -18.00
CA SER A 71 68.24 -46.49 -19.32
C SER A 71 67.45 -47.80 -19.30
N MET A 72 67.62 -48.60 -18.25
CA MET A 72 66.94 -49.87 -18.09
C MET A 72 65.44 -49.68 -17.81
N ALA A 73 65.08 -48.75 -16.92
CA ALA A 73 63.69 -48.40 -16.63
C ALA A 73 62.99 -47.81 -17.87
N THR A 74 63.68 -46.98 -18.66
CA THR A 74 63.15 -46.41 -19.90
C THR A 74 62.91 -47.50 -20.94
N TYR A 75 63.85 -48.43 -21.10
CA TYR A 75 63.71 -49.57 -22.00
C TYR A 75 62.51 -50.45 -21.62
N LEU A 76 62.39 -50.82 -20.34
CA LEU A 76 61.27 -51.63 -19.83
C LEU A 76 59.94 -50.89 -19.96
N ARG A 77 59.91 -49.58 -19.65
CA ARG A 77 58.72 -48.74 -19.80
C ARG A 77 58.31 -48.64 -21.27
N ARG A 78 59.25 -48.44 -22.19
CA ARG A 78 58.99 -48.38 -23.63
C ARG A 78 58.43 -49.71 -24.13
N GLN A 79 59.02 -50.83 -23.74
CA GLN A 79 58.53 -52.16 -24.08
C GLN A 79 57.11 -52.39 -23.55
N PHE A 80 56.83 -51.97 -22.30
CA PHE A 80 55.50 -52.06 -21.70
C PHE A 80 54.47 -51.18 -22.42
N ILE A 81 54.83 -49.94 -22.77
CA ILE A 81 53.97 -49.00 -23.53
C ILE A 81 53.69 -49.52 -24.94
N GLU A 82 54.71 -49.99 -25.65
CA GLU A 82 54.57 -50.56 -27.00
C GLU A 82 53.65 -51.80 -26.98
N GLN A 83 53.73 -52.65 -25.96
CA GLN A 83 52.84 -53.80 -25.78
C GLN A 83 51.40 -53.40 -25.39
N THR A 84 51.23 -52.40 -24.53
CA THR A 84 49.89 -51.95 -24.10
C THR A 84 49.15 -51.17 -25.20
N LEU A 85 49.84 -50.37 -26.02
CA LEU A 85 49.25 -49.64 -27.15
C LEU A 85 48.91 -50.54 -28.34
N THR A 86 49.67 -51.62 -28.57
CA THR A 86 49.41 -52.57 -29.68
C THR A 86 48.34 -53.61 -29.35
N GLY A 87 47.94 -53.74 -28.08
CA GLY A 87 47.08 -54.81 -27.59
C GLY A 87 45.57 -54.63 -27.77
N LYS A 88 45.05 -53.48 -28.26
CA LYS A 88 43.57 -53.27 -28.25
C LYS A 88 42.86 -52.79 -29.51
N THR A 89 43.48 -52.23 -30.55
CA THR A 89 42.68 -51.69 -31.68
C THR A 89 43.42 -51.68 -33.02
N ALA A 90 43.89 -52.83 -33.48
CA ALA A 90 44.09 -53.04 -34.90
C ALA A 90 43.71 -54.47 -35.27
N ALA A 91 42.73 -54.59 -36.17
CA ALA A 91 42.46 -55.80 -36.90
C ALA A 91 43.78 -56.46 -37.33
N SER A 92 43.92 -57.76 -37.04
CA SER A 92 44.90 -58.71 -37.58
C SER A 92 46.03 -58.05 -38.40
N ARG A 93 47.06 -57.54 -37.73
CA ARG A 93 48.41 -57.60 -38.28
C ARG A 93 49.07 -58.80 -37.63
N ASN A 94 49.16 -59.89 -38.38
CA ASN A 94 49.94 -61.07 -38.02
C ASN A 94 51.38 -60.63 -37.76
N GLY A 95 51.72 -60.41 -36.48
CA GLY A 95 53.08 -60.20 -36.04
C GLY A 95 53.86 -61.50 -36.23
N SER A 96 54.59 -61.60 -37.34
CA SER A 96 55.47 -62.73 -37.64
C SER A 96 56.67 -62.73 -36.69
N GLY A 97 56.75 -63.76 -35.83
CA GLY A 97 57.92 -64.04 -35.00
C GLY A 97 57.57 -64.74 -33.67
N LEU A 98 58.44 -65.66 -33.22
CA LEU A 98 58.32 -66.40 -31.94
C LEU A 98 58.12 -65.51 -30.70
N LEU A 99 58.49 -64.22 -30.77
CA LEU A 99 58.37 -63.26 -29.67
C LEU A 99 56.95 -62.70 -29.49
N SER A 100 56.01 -62.92 -30.41
CA SER A 100 54.59 -62.56 -30.23
C SER A 100 53.79 -63.62 -29.48
N MET A 101 54.35 -64.83 -29.29
CA MET A 101 53.71 -65.94 -28.56
C MET A 101 53.96 -65.91 -27.04
N VAL A 102 54.95 -65.13 -26.58
CA VAL A 102 55.20 -64.95 -25.15
C VAL A 102 54.41 -63.72 -24.72
N GLY A 103 53.32 -63.94 -23.98
CA GLY A 103 52.57 -62.86 -23.35
C GLY A 103 53.50 -62.06 -22.43
N GLY A 104 53.74 -60.80 -22.77
CA GLY A 104 54.46 -59.88 -21.90
C GLY A 104 53.71 -59.65 -20.58
N PRO A 105 54.36 -59.08 -19.56
CA PRO A 105 53.70 -58.77 -18.30
C PRO A 105 52.55 -57.78 -18.55
N ASN A 106 51.32 -58.24 -18.39
CA ASN A 106 50.12 -57.42 -18.45
C ASN A 106 49.47 -57.35 -17.05
N TYR A 107 48.73 -56.28 -16.77
CA TYR A 107 48.09 -56.11 -15.46
C TYR A 107 47.12 -57.26 -15.12
N LYS A 108 46.46 -57.84 -16.13
CA LYS A 108 45.60 -59.02 -15.97
C LYS A 108 46.36 -60.24 -15.43
N GLY A 109 47.57 -60.49 -15.89
CA GLY A 109 48.41 -61.60 -15.45
C GLY A 109 49.10 -61.36 -14.10
N LEU A 110 49.30 -60.10 -13.71
CA LEU A 110 49.95 -59.74 -12.44
C LEU A 110 48.96 -59.54 -11.28
N ILE A 111 47.76 -59.01 -11.56
CA ILE A 111 46.78 -58.58 -10.55
C ILE A 111 45.45 -59.35 -10.68
N GLY A 112 45.22 -60.07 -11.79
CA GLY A 112 44.04 -60.92 -12.00
C GLY A 112 42.82 -60.19 -12.58
N THR A 113 42.89 -58.87 -12.78
CA THR A 113 41.75 -58.04 -13.22
C THR A 113 42.01 -57.40 -14.59
N ASP A 114 41.01 -57.43 -15.48
CA ASP A 114 41.08 -56.82 -16.82
C ASP A 114 40.65 -55.35 -16.77
N PHE A 115 41.50 -54.51 -16.15
CA PHE A 115 41.22 -53.09 -15.95
C PHE A 115 40.83 -52.36 -17.24
N ALA A 116 41.40 -52.77 -18.38
CA ALA A 116 41.15 -52.10 -19.65
C ALA A 116 39.73 -52.37 -20.21
N LEU A 117 38.96 -53.33 -19.69
CA LEU A 117 37.54 -53.53 -20.02
C LEU A 117 36.59 -52.86 -19.03
N LEU A 118 37.09 -52.54 -17.83
CA LEU A 118 36.31 -51.99 -16.72
C LEU A 118 36.43 -50.46 -16.61
N CYS A 119 37.16 -49.83 -17.54
CA CYS A 119 37.67 -48.48 -17.37
C CYS A 119 37.50 -47.68 -18.67
N PRO A 120 36.26 -47.23 -18.98
CA PRO A 120 36.02 -46.35 -20.12
C PRO A 120 36.80 -45.03 -19.96
N PRO A 121 37.14 -44.33 -21.06
CA PRO A 121 37.97 -43.13 -21.00
C PRO A 121 37.37 -42.02 -20.12
N ASP A 122 36.04 -41.93 -20.04
CA ASP A 122 35.30 -40.92 -19.25
C ASP A 122 34.99 -41.37 -17.81
N ALA A 123 35.36 -42.59 -17.43
CA ALA A 123 35.15 -43.10 -16.07
C ALA A 123 36.15 -42.48 -15.08
N LEU A 124 35.74 -42.37 -13.81
CA LEU A 124 36.55 -41.77 -12.75
C LEU A 124 37.84 -42.57 -12.50
N GLU A 125 37.73 -43.89 -12.55
CA GLU A 125 38.81 -44.86 -12.42
C GLU A 125 39.78 -44.89 -13.62
N SER A 126 39.51 -44.12 -14.67
CA SER A 126 40.40 -44.00 -15.84
C SER A 126 41.77 -43.49 -15.46
N ILE A 127 42.80 -44.17 -15.97
CA ILE A 127 44.20 -43.73 -15.84
C ILE A 127 44.46 -42.38 -16.53
N THR A 128 43.54 -41.94 -17.39
CA THR A 128 43.57 -40.62 -18.04
C THR A 128 42.49 -39.68 -17.52
N SER A 129 41.78 -40.04 -16.44
CA SER A 129 40.75 -39.17 -15.85
C SER A 129 41.40 -37.96 -15.15
N PRO A 130 40.63 -36.87 -14.95
CA PRO A 130 41.04 -35.77 -14.07
C PRO A 130 41.37 -36.25 -12.65
N VAL A 131 40.70 -37.31 -12.17
CA VAL A 131 40.96 -37.91 -10.85
C VAL A 131 42.34 -38.54 -10.78
N ALA A 132 42.74 -39.32 -11.80
CA ALA A 132 44.06 -39.92 -11.85
C ALA A 132 45.16 -38.84 -11.84
N TYR A 133 44.94 -37.72 -12.53
CA TYR A 133 45.83 -36.57 -12.50
C TYR A 133 45.89 -35.92 -11.11
N LEU A 134 44.73 -35.69 -10.46
CA LEU A 134 44.66 -35.14 -9.10
C LEU A 134 45.43 -36.01 -8.08
N ILE A 135 45.26 -37.34 -8.15
CA ILE A 135 45.96 -38.27 -7.26
C ILE A 135 47.48 -38.24 -7.49
N ASP A 136 47.93 -38.10 -8.74
CA ASP A 136 49.35 -37.95 -9.05
C ASP A 136 49.92 -36.65 -8.45
N LEU A 137 49.17 -35.54 -8.54
CA LEU A 137 49.54 -34.27 -7.90
C LEU A 137 49.61 -34.39 -6.37
N LEU A 138 48.63 -35.01 -5.72
CA LEU A 138 48.65 -35.23 -4.26
C LEU A 138 49.85 -36.08 -3.81
N ARG A 139 50.17 -37.14 -4.56
CA ARG A 139 51.36 -37.95 -4.32
C ARG A 139 52.64 -37.12 -4.49
N TRP A 140 52.69 -36.28 -5.52
CA TRP A 140 53.84 -35.42 -5.77
C TRP A 140 54.09 -34.42 -4.64
N ILE A 141 53.02 -33.78 -4.12
CA ILE A 141 53.09 -32.85 -2.99
C ILE A 141 53.59 -33.58 -1.74
N ARG A 142 52.96 -34.71 -1.37
CA ARG A 142 53.34 -35.52 -0.21
C ARG A 142 54.78 -35.99 -0.28
N ASP A 143 55.20 -36.52 -1.43
CA ASP A 143 56.49 -37.21 -1.56
C ASP A 143 57.66 -36.29 -1.91
N ARG A 144 57.43 -35.11 -2.50
CA ARG A 144 58.52 -34.21 -2.94
C ARG A 144 58.52 -32.82 -2.30
N ILE A 145 57.37 -32.31 -1.86
CA ILE A 145 57.25 -30.96 -1.28
C ILE A 145 57.25 -31.08 0.24
N ASP A 146 56.33 -31.85 0.81
CA ASP A 146 56.15 -31.93 2.27
C ASP A 146 57.32 -32.62 3.00
N LYS A 147 58.06 -33.51 2.32
CA LYS A 147 59.27 -34.15 2.87
C LYS A 147 60.45 -33.18 3.09
N LYS A 148 60.39 -31.94 2.59
CA LYS A 148 61.51 -30.98 2.68
C LYS A 148 61.60 -30.19 4.01
N ASN A 149 61.01 -30.67 5.11
CA ASN A 149 60.99 -29.95 6.42
C ASN A 149 60.50 -28.49 6.29
N LEU A 150 59.38 -28.29 5.60
CA LEU A 150 58.69 -26.99 5.59
C LEU A 150 58.00 -26.76 6.95
N GLU A 151 57.92 -25.49 7.37
CA GLU A 151 57.07 -25.11 8.51
C GLU A 151 55.65 -25.61 8.28
N GLU A 152 54.99 -26.05 9.36
CA GLU A 152 53.67 -26.67 9.30
C GLU A 152 52.63 -25.80 8.58
N LYS A 153 52.75 -24.47 8.70
CA LYS A 153 51.88 -23.47 8.05
C LYS A 153 51.91 -23.50 6.51
N TYR A 154 52.96 -24.04 5.88
CA TYR A 154 53.06 -24.10 4.41
C TYR A 154 52.51 -25.41 3.81
N ARG A 155 52.25 -26.43 4.65
CA ARG A 155 51.69 -27.71 4.19
C ARG A 155 50.32 -27.50 3.56
N LEU A 156 50.02 -28.24 2.50
CA LEU A 156 48.74 -28.09 1.78
C LEU A 156 47.55 -28.37 2.71
N HIS A 157 47.60 -29.47 3.48
CA HIS A 157 46.51 -29.88 4.35
C HIS A 157 46.27 -28.93 5.55
N SER A 158 47.29 -28.18 5.96
CA SER A 158 47.14 -27.17 7.02
C SER A 158 46.48 -25.88 6.51
N ARG A 159 46.56 -25.59 5.20
CA ARG A 159 45.93 -24.42 4.58
C ARG A 159 44.57 -24.70 3.96
N ARG A 160 44.36 -25.96 3.54
CA ARG A 160 43.15 -26.47 2.88
C ARG A 160 42.75 -27.77 3.56
N THR A 161 42.06 -27.59 4.68
CA THR A 161 41.64 -28.67 5.57
C THR A 161 40.48 -29.50 5.00
N ASP A 162 39.73 -28.90 4.08
CA ASP A 162 38.63 -29.49 3.33
C ASP A 162 39.09 -30.57 2.33
N LEU A 163 40.26 -30.39 1.68
CA LEU A 163 40.64 -31.14 0.48
C LEU A 163 40.74 -32.67 0.66
N LEU A 164 41.15 -33.18 1.83
CA LEU A 164 41.24 -34.63 2.07
C LEU A 164 39.92 -35.28 2.45
N LYS A 165 38.94 -34.48 2.87
CA LYS A 165 37.62 -34.94 3.30
C LYS A 165 36.63 -35.01 2.14
N LEU A 166 37.00 -34.45 0.99
CA LEU A 166 36.15 -34.39 -0.20
C LEU A 166 36.08 -35.74 -0.89
N ASP A 167 34.87 -36.26 -1.06
CA ASP A 167 34.61 -37.50 -1.77
C ASP A 167 34.78 -37.29 -3.28
N VAL A 168 35.53 -38.17 -3.94
CA VAL A 168 35.74 -38.11 -5.39
C VAL A 168 34.67 -38.95 -6.08
N ASP A 169 33.55 -38.31 -6.40
CA ASP A 169 32.44 -38.90 -7.16
C ASP A 169 32.23 -38.23 -8.52
N TYR A 170 31.21 -38.67 -9.25
CA TYR A 170 30.94 -38.15 -10.60
C TYR A 170 30.53 -36.67 -10.56
N ASN A 171 29.75 -36.28 -9.55
CA ASN A 171 29.27 -34.91 -9.41
C ASN A 171 30.44 -33.97 -9.04
N ALA A 172 31.31 -34.36 -8.11
CA ALA A 172 32.47 -33.58 -7.71
C ALA A 172 33.44 -33.28 -8.88
N VAL A 173 33.50 -34.15 -9.89
CA VAL A 173 34.41 -33.99 -11.05
C VAL A 173 33.75 -33.26 -12.21
N TYR A 174 32.45 -33.48 -12.45
CA TYR A 174 31.78 -33.00 -13.67
C TYR A 174 30.67 -31.98 -13.44
N GLN A 175 30.17 -31.81 -12.21
CA GLN A 175 29.16 -30.79 -11.90
C GLN A 175 29.78 -29.40 -11.97
N SER A 176 29.11 -28.50 -12.67
CA SER A 176 29.49 -27.08 -12.65
C SER A 176 28.99 -26.44 -11.36
N VAL A 177 29.91 -25.83 -10.61
CA VAL A 177 29.64 -25.11 -9.35
C VAL A 177 30.31 -23.74 -9.43
N SER A 178 29.71 -22.74 -8.78
CA SER A 178 30.29 -21.40 -8.70
C SER A 178 31.62 -21.44 -7.97
N SER A 179 32.61 -20.69 -8.47
CA SER A 179 33.88 -20.53 -7.76
C SER A 179 33.70 -19.82 -6.41
N VAL A 180 32.67 -18.99 -6.26
CA VAL A 180 32.37 -18.30 -4.99
C VAL A 180 31.90 -19.29 -3.93
N ASP A 181 30.98 -20.19 -4.27
CA ASP A 181 30.46 -21.21 -3.34
C ASP A 181 31.60 -22.10 -2.84
N ILE A 182 32.53 -22.45 -3.73
CA ILE A 182 33.75 -23.19 -3.36
C ILE A 182 34.61 -22.37 -2.39
N ILE A 183 34.85 -21.09 -2.67
CA ILE A 183 35.68 -20.24 -1.80
C ILE A 183 35.03 -20.09 -0.42
N VAL A 184 33.71 -19.87 -0.34
CA VAL A 184 32.98 -19.74 0.92
C VAL A 184 33.08 -21.04 1.72
N ALA A 185 32.80 -22.20 1.11
CA ALA A 185 32.91 -23.50 1.78
C ALA A 185 34.34 -23.78 2.28
N VAL A 186 35.36 -23.39 1.51
CA VAL A 186 36.77 -23.49 1.94
C VAL A 186 37.05 -22.60 3.14
N MET A 187 36.56 -21.36 3.14
CA MET A 187 36.74 -20.42 4.25
C MET A 187 36.04 -20.92 5.52
N GLU A 188 34.80 -21.40 5.41
CA GLU A 188 34.03 -21.95 6.52
C GLU A 188 34.71 -23.18 7.14
N ALA A 189 35.15 -24.12 6.30
CA ALA A 189 35.88 -25.30 6.77
C ALA A 189 37.20 -24.93 7.46
N PHE A 190 37.90 -23.91 6.94
CA PHE A 190 39.11 -23.41 7.57
C PHE A 190 38.84 -22.75 8.92
N ILE A 191 37.79 -21.92 9.03
CA ILE A 191 37.40 -21.27 10.29
C ILE A 191 36.98 -22.31 11.33
N ALA A 192 36.17 -23.30 10.94
CA ALA A 192 35.66 -24.34 11.83
C ALA A 192 36.78 -25.19 12.46
N GLU A 193 37.84 -25.48 11.70
CA GLU A 193 38.97 -26.30 12.20
C GLU A 193 39.98 -25.51 13.05
N ASN A 194 40.05 -24.19 12.88
CA ASN A 194 40.98 -23.34 13.61
C ASN A 194 40.33 -22.61 14.80
N THR A 195 39.04 -22.81 15.04
CA THR A 195 38.32 -22.24 16.18
C THR A 195 38.29 -23.25 17.34
N GLU A 196 38.72 -22.85 18.55
CA GLU A 196 38.71 -23.75 19.70
C GLU A 196 37.28 -24.16 20.09
N PRO A 197 37.02 -25.44 20.45
CA PRO A 197 35.69 -25.95 20.78
C PRO A 197 35.06 -25.33 22.03
N ALA A 198 35.82 -24.59 22.85
CA ALA A 198 35.32 -23.87 24.02
C ALA A 198 34.59 -22.55 23.68
N ALA A 199 34.73 -22.04 22.45
CA ALA A 199 34.08 -20.83 21.96
C ALA A 199 33.00 -21.17 20.92
N ALA A 200 32.00 -21.98 21.32
CA ALA A 200 30.89 -22.48 20.48
C ALA A 200 29.93 -21.37 20.00
N MET A 201 30.46 -20.35 19.35
CA MET A 201 29.75 -19.27 18.69
C MET A 201 29.60 -19.62 17.21
N SER A 202 28.43 -19.35 16.62
CA SER A 202 28.22 -19.57 15.19
C SER A 202 29.15 -18.66 14.36
N ILE A 203 29.48 -19.04 13.13
CA ILE A 203 30.28 -18.20 12.22
C ILE A 203 29.59 -16.84 12.01
N GLU A 204 28.26 -16.83 11.89
CA GLU A 204 27.48 -15.60 11.78
C GLU A 204 27.64 -14.70 13.00
N ASP A 205 27.47 -15.23 14.22
CA ASP A 205 27.67 -14.47 15.45
C ASP A 205 29.10 -13.91 15.59
N ALA A 206 30.09 -14.66 15.08
CA ALA A 206 31.48 -14.20 15.03
C ALA A 206 31.65 -13.00 14.09
N LEU A 207 31.01 -13.03 12.90
CA LEU A 207 31.05 -11.93 11.92
C LEU A 207 30.27 -10.70 12.37
N ILE A 208 29.20 -10.89 13.14
CA ILE A 208 28.45 -9.80 13.78
C ILE A 208 29.29 -9.13 14.87
N LYS A 209 30.00 -9.91 15.70
CA LYS A 209 30.78 -9.39 16.82
C LYS A 209 32.12 -8.77 16.39
N ALA A 210 32.71 -9.29 15.32
CA ALA A 210 33.97 -8.80 14.80
C ALA A 210 33.84 -7.37 14.25
N ARG A 211 34.85 -6.53 14.53
CA ARG A 211 34.89 -5.14 14.04
C ARG A 211 36.04 -4.91 13.07
N TYR A 212 37.14 -5.64 13.19
CA TYR A 212 38.23 -5.64 12.22
C TYR A 212 38.22 -6.97 11.44
N PRO A 213 38.42 -6.97 10.11
CA PRO A 213 38.71 -5.82 9.23
C PRO A 213 37.55 -4.82 9.08
N ASN A 214 37.83 -3.59 8.62
CA ASN A 214 36.88 -2.45 8.51
C ASN A 214 35.58 -2.70 7.71
N GLY A 215 35.42 -3.83 7.02
CA GLY A 215 34.18 -4.22 6.34
C GLY A 215 33.12 -4.87 7.24
N LEU A 216 33.48 -5.23 8.49
CA LEU A 216 32.57 -5.80 9.48
C LEU A 216 31.92 -4.69 10.33
N PRO A 217 30.82 -4.90 11.07
CA PRO A 217 30.08 -6.15 11.24
C PRO A 217 29.30 -6.53 9.98
N TYR A 218 29.21 -7.84 9.71
CA TYR A 218 28.41 -8.39 8.62
C TYR A 218 27.20 -9.13 9.21
N TYR A 219 26.01 -8.78 8.76
CA TYR A 219 24.77 -9.42 9.18
C TYR A 219 23.96 -9.87 7.95
N GLN A 220 23.93 -11.18 7.73
CA GLN A 220 23.40 -11.77 6.50
C GLN A 220 21.93 -11.45 6.30
N HIS A 221 21.11 -11.57 7.35
CA HIS A 221 19.66 -11.34 7.24
C HIS A 221 19.33 -9.91 6.76
N TRP A 222 20.03 -8.88 7.25
CA TRP A 222 19.86 -7.52 6.74
C TRP A 222 20.26 -7.39 5.27
N VAL A 223 21.41 -7.94 4.90
CA VAL A 223 21.90 -7.89 3.50
C VAL A 223 20.91 -8.55 2.56
N THR A 224 20.31 -9.69 2.96
CA THR A 224 19.25 -10.35 2.20
C THR A 224 18.04 -9.42 2.02
N ILE A 225 17.51 -8.85 3.11
CA ILE A 225 16.31 -7.99 3.04
C ILE A 225 16.57 -6.74 2.19
N ASP A 226 17.68 -6.02 2.42
CA ASP A 226 18.03 -4.82 1.67
C ASP A 226 18.31 -5.12 0.19
N SER A 227 18.98 -6.24 -0.13
CA SER A 227 19.23 -6.64 -1.52
C SER A 227 17.94 -6.98 -2.27
N ILE A 228 16.98 -7.64 -1.61
CA ILE A 228 15.66 -7.92 -2.19
C ILE A 228 14.90 -6.60 -2.39
N ALA A 229 14.85 -5.72 -1.39
CA ALA A 229 14.21 -4.40 -1.54
C ALA A 229 14.83 -3.61 -2.71
N GLN A 230 16.16 -3.60 -2.81
CA GLN A 230 16.91 -2.93 -3.88
C GLN A 230 16.61 -3.53 -5.26
N SER A 231 16.42 -4.85 -5.38
CA SER A 231 16.06 -5.50 -6.64
C SER A 231 14.73 -4.98 -7.22
N HIS A 232 13.84 -4.47 -6.36
CA HIS A 232 12.58 -3.84 -6.74
C HIS A 232 12.66 -2.31 -6.82
N GLY A 233 13.84 -1.71 -6.67
CA GLY A 233 14.03 -0.25 -6.65
C GLY A 233 13.49 0.42 -5.38
N LEU A 234 13.34 -0.33 -4.29
CA LEU A 234 12.85 0.14 -3.00
C LEU A 234 13.96 0.10 -1.93
N SER A 235 13.70 0.77 -0.82
CA SER A 235 14.46 0.62 0.43
C SER A 235 13.62 -0.12 1.47
N VAL A 236 14.24 -0.65 2.52
CA VAL A 236 13.50 -1.27 3.64
C VAL A 236 12.57 -0.26 4.32
N GLY A 237 12.97 1.01 4.41
CA GLY A 237 12.12 2.09 4.93
C GLY A 237 10.84 2.34 4.14
N ASP A 238 10.82 2.00 2.84
CA ASP A 238 9.60 2.11 2.03
C ASP A 238 8.53 1.10 2.41
N PHE A 239 8.94 -0.08 2.88
CA PHE A 239 8.01 -1.08 3.41
C PHE A 239 7.35 -0.55 4.67
N GLU A 240 8.13 0.07 5.57
CA GLU A 240 7.59 0.63 6.82
C GLU A 240 6.54 1.69 6.58
N HIS A 241 6.81 2.64 5.68
CA HIS A 241 5.84 3.67 5.32
C HIS A 241 4.56 3.07 4.73
N ARG A 242 4.65 1.99 3.95
CA ARG A 242 3.47 1.32 3.38
C ARG A 242 2.70 0.44 4.37
N THR A 243 3.32 0.04 5.47
CA THR A 243 2.70 -0.76 6.53
C THR A 243 2.29 0.04 7.76
N ASP A 244 2.53 1.36 7.79
CA ASP A 244 2.01 2.23 8.84
C ASP A 244 0.58 2.70 8.49
N LEU A 245 -0.36 2.55 9.43
CA LEU A 245 -1.74 3.02 9.28
C LEU A 245 -1.86 4.56 9.26
N ALA A 246 -0.92 5.27 9.90
CA ALA A 246 -0.91 6.73 9.96
C ALA A 246 -0.39 7.39 8.68
N PHE A 247 0.28 6.63 7.80
CA PHE A 247 0.77 7.13 6.51
C PHE A 247 -0.41 7.40 5.55
N PRO A 248 -0.37 8.48 4.75
CA PRO A 248 0.72 9.45 4.62
C PRO A 248 0.78 10.46 5.76
N TYR A 249 1.99 10.71 6.24
CA TYR A 249 2.18 11.50 7.46
C TYR A 249 1.78 12.97 7.32
N PHE A 250 1.74 13.53 6.10
CA PHE A 250 1.29 14.91 5.87
C PHE A 250 -0.19 15.15 6.24
N LEU A 251 -0.99 14.10 6.44
CA LEU A 251 -2.36 14.20 6.93
C LEU A 251 -2.44 14.21 8.47
N GLN A 252 -1.34 13.92 9.15
CA GLN A 252 -1.26 13.88 10.61
C GLN A 252 -0.79 15.23 11.16
N PRO A 253 -1.34 15.71 12.30
CA PRO A 253 -0.94 16.98 12.89
C PRO A 253 0.56 17.10 13.21
N GLY A 254 1.19 15.98 13.58
CA GLY A 254 2.62 15.89 13.90
C GLY A 254 3.54 15.53 12.73
N ALA A 255 3.01 15.33 11.52
CA ALA A 255 3.78 14.84 10.37
C ALA A 255 4.53 13.50 10.58
N HIS A 256 4.09 12.67 11.53
CA HIS A 256 4.67 11.36 11.83
C HIS A 256 3.61 10.33 12.26
N GLY A 257 4.05 9.08 12.32
CA GLY A 257 3.34 7.90 12.82
C GLY A 257 4.26 7.04 13.69
N PRO A 258 3.77 5.91 14.22
CA PRO A 258 4.55 5.04 15.11
C PRO A 258 5.85 4.51 14.46
N ASN A 259 5.85 4.27 13.15
CA ASN A 259 6.99 3.64 12.46
C ASN A 259 7.88 4.63 11.69
N THR A 260 7.56 5.94 11.67
CA THR A 260 8.30 6.94 10.87
C THR A 260 9.82 6.88 11.06
N ARG A 261 10.27 6.63 12.28
CA ARG A 261 11.70 6.69 12.66
C ARG A 261 12.48 5.45 12.33
N ALA A 262 11.88 4.28 12.55
CA ALA A 262 12.45 3.03 12.06
C ALA A 262 12.58 3.12 10.53
N GLY A 263 11.58 3.70 9.86
CA GLY A 263 11.56 3.89 8.41
C GLY A 263 12.75 4.72 7.92
N PHE A 264 13.01 5.87 8.58
CA PHE A 264 14.22 6.64 8.30
C PHE A 264 15.50 5.86 8.62
N ALA A 265 15.60 5.21 9.78
CA ALA A 265 16.80 4.45 10.13
C ALA A 265 17.08 3.31 9.13
N HIS A 266 16.06 2.66 8.59
CA HIS A 266 16.19 1.57 7.63
C HIS A 266 16.42 2.08 6.20
N ALA A 267 15.95 3.27 5.87
CA ALA A 267 16.27 3.95 4.61
C ALA A 267 17.78 4.26 4.47
N THR A 268 18.56 4.23 5.55
CA THR A 268 20.04 4.38 5.50
C THR A 268 20.74 3.27 4.71
N ARG A 269 20.07 2.12 4.49
CA ARG A 269 20.65 0.85 4.00
C ARG A 269 21.69 0.22 4.94
N LEU A 270 21.91 0.79 6.13
CA LEU A 270 22.82 0.26 7.13
C LEU A 270 22.10 -0.75 8.01
N GLY A 271 22.74 -1.90 8.26
CA GLY A 271 22.18 -2.94 9.13
C GLY A 271 22.13 -2.52 10.60
N PRO A 272 21.33 -3.20 11.45
CA PRO A 272 21.14 -2.80 12.84
C PRO A 272 22.44 -2.75 13.65
N TYR A 273 23.40 -3.65 13.39
CA TYR A 273 24.73 -3.63 14.03
C TYR A 273 25.65 -2.52 13.50
N GLN A 274 25.49 -2.12 12.24
CA GLN A 274 26.22 -0.98 11.68
C GLN A 274 25.72 0.33 12.30
N ARG A 275 24.39 0.49 12.40
CA ARG A 275 23.77 1.62 13.10
C ARG A 275 24.18 1.67 14.57
N GLN A 276 24.16 0.53 15.27
CA GLN A 276 24.64 0.42 16.65
C GLN A 276 26.11 0.85 16.81
N LEU A 277 27.00 0.45 15.89
CA LEU A 277 28.41 0.86 15.90
C LEU A 277 28.55 2.39 15.75
N LEU A 278 27.67 3.03 14.99
CA LEU A 278 27.68 4.48 14.84
C LEU A 278 27.17 5.19 16.10
N THR A 279 26.18 4.64 16.81
CA THR A 279 25.51 5.29 17.94
C THR A 279 26.05 4.88 19.32
N GLU A 280 26.99 3.94 19.40
CA GLU A 280 27.53 3.49 20.68
C GLU A 280 28.28 4.61 21.43
N ALA A 281 28.19 4.59 22.76
CA ALA A 281 28.97 5.47 23.60
C ALA A 281 30.48 5.22 23.40
N ARG A 282 31.26 6.31 23.43
CA ARG A 282 32.72 6.24 23.36
C ARG A 282 33.30 5.51 24.56
N GLU A 283 34.30 4.69 24.31
CA GLU A 283 34.96 3.93 25.37
C GLU A 283 35.86 4.84 26.23
N PRO A 284 36.06 4.50 27.51
CA PRO A 284 37.00 5.23 28.36
C PRO A 284 38.44 5.14 27.83
N PHE A 285 39.20 6.24 27.94
CA PHE A 285 40.58 6.30 27.46
C PHE A 285 41.52 5.29 28.14
N GLU A 286 41.17 4.84 29.35
CA GLU A 286 41.87 3.77 30.08
C GLU A 286 41.86 2.44 29.32
N GLU A 287 40.82 2.17 28.53
CA GLU A 287 40.62 0.92 27.79
C GLU A 287 41.11 0.98 26.33
N ARG A 288 41.84 2.05 25.97
CA ARG A 288 42.27 2.33 24.58
C ARG A 288 42.97 1.17 23.86
N GLU A 289 43.75 0.35 24.57
CA GLU A 289 44.43 -0.80 23.98
C GLU A 289 43.39 -1.84 23.49
N GLY A 290 42.39 -2.14 24.31
CA GLY A 290 41.28 -3.01 23.92
C GLY A 290 40.44 -2.44 22.79
N PHE A 291 40.28 -1.12 22.73
CA PHE A 291 39.62 -0.42 21.62
C PHE A 291 40.41 -0.59 20.31
N TYR A 292 41.68 -0.21 20.27
CA TYR A 292 42.48 -0.29 19.05
C TYR A 292 42.62 -1.73 18.53
N ASN A 293 42.78 -2.69 19.44
CA ASN A 293 42.86 -4.12 19.08
C ASN A 293 41.56 -4.59 18.40
N ARG A 294 40.39 -4.18 18.90
CA ARG A 294 39.09 -4.56 18.32
C ARG A 294 38.81 -3.86 16.99
N HIS A 295 39.11 -2.57 16.89
CA HIS A 295 38.67 -1.73 15.76
C HIS A 295 39.68 -1.64 14.61
N PHE A 296 40.98 -1.71 14.90
CA PHE A 296 42.07 -1.57 13.93
C PHE A 296 42.96 -2.82 13.81
N GLY A 297 42.71 -3.86 14.62
CA GLY A 297 43.44 -5.12 14.56
C GLY A 297 44.91 -5.00 14.98
N THR A 298 45.23 -4.11 15.92
CA THR A 298 46.59 -3.94 16.44
C THR A 298 46.91 -5.10 17.38
N ASP A 299 47.78 -6.02 17.01
CA ASP A 299 48.18 -7.14 17.88
C ASP A 299 49.23 -6.69 18.91
N ASN A 300 49.47 -7.47 19.98
CA ASN A 300 50.48 -7.16 21.03
C ASN A 300 51.91 -6.93 20.49
N ILE A 301 52.21 -7.42 19.28
CA ILE A 301 53.50 -7.25 18.59
C ILE A 301 53.53 -5.90 17.83
N GLU A 302 52.39 -5.49 17.28
CA GLU A 302 52.21 -4.28 16.49
C GLU A 302 51.45 -3.23 17.31
N LYS A 303 52.19 -2.51 18.14
CA LYS A 303 51.64 -1.54 19.08
C LYS A 303 50.73 -0.53 18.38
N TYR A 304 49.56 -0.27 18.96
CA TYR A 304 48.60 0.75 18.50
C TYR A 304 49.21 2.15 18.33
N GLY A 305 50.33 2.46 19.01
CA GLY A 305 51.10 3.68 18.80
C GLY A 305 51.57 3.90 17.36
N ASN A 306 51.66 2.85 16.53
CA ASN A 306 52.00 2.95 15.11
C ASN A 306 50.86 3.48 14.24
N LEU A 307 49.62 3.57 14.74
CA LEU A 307 48.48 4.14 14.01
C LEU A 307 48.66 5.63 13.66
N ASN A 308 49.65 6.30 14.25
CA ASN A 308 50.05 7.63 13.82
C ASN A 308 50.86 7.62 12.52
N GLN A 309 51.37 6.49 12.04
CA GLN A 309 52.12 6.40 10.79
C GLN A 309 51.13 6.26 9.63
N VAL A 310 51.30 7.07 8.58
CA VAL A 310 50.36 7.11 7.44
C VAL A 310 50.23 5.74 6.76
N ASP A 311 51.35 5.06 6.50
CA ASP A 311 51.35 3.74 5.85
C ASP A 311 50.64 2.68 6.69
N PHE A 312 50.90 2.66 8.00
CA PHE A 312 50.29 1.70 8.91
C PHE A 312 48.78 1.97 9.08
N LEU A 313 48.39 3.24 9.20
CA LEU A 313 46.97 3.60 9.21
C LEU A 313 46.29 3.19 7.91
N GLY A 314 46.93 3.45 6.76
CA GLY A 314 46.43 3.05 5.44
C GLY A 314 46.20 1.54 5.33
N GLU A 315 47.14 0.73 5.79
CA GLU A 315 47.01 -0.73 5.83
C GLU A 315 45.83 -1.19 6.71
N ARG A 316 45.70 -0.63 7.91
CA ARG A 316 44.62 -1.00 8.85
C ARG A 316 43.24 -0.50 8.40
N THR A 317 43.19 0.61 7.67
CA THR A 317 41.93 1.22 7.23
C THR A 317 41.54 0.89 5.79
N LYS A 318 42.45 0.29 5.02
CA LYS A 318 42.37 0.10 3.56
C LYS A 318 42.31 1.42 2.76
N LEU A 319 42.88 2.49 3.31
CA LEU A 319 42.95 3.80 2.65
C LEU A 319 44.31 3.99 1.98
N ASP A 320 44.30 4.57 0.79
CA ASP A 320 45.52 5.07 0.15
C ASP A 320 45.93 6.45 0.68
N SER A 321 47.12 6.92 0.29
CA SER A 321 47.64 8.22 0.75
C SER A 321 46.76 9.41 0.36
N SER A 322 46.16 9.40 -0.84
CA SER A 322 45.27 10.47 -1.29
C SER A 322 43.96 10.49 -0.51
N GLN A 323 43.43 9.32 -0.18
CA GLN A 323 42.24 9.16 0.65
C GLN A 323 42.49 9.61 2.08
N ILE A 324 43.69 9.37 2.63
CA ILE A 324 44.08 9.90 3.95
C ILE A 324 44.20 11.43 3.89
N GLU A 325 44.76 12.01 2.83
CA GLU A 325 44.78 13.47 2.66
C GLU A 325 43.37 14.06 2.55
N ALA A 326 42.46 13.36 1.86
CA ALA A 326 41.05 13.74 1.77
C ALA A 326 40.34 13.62 3.12
N LEU A 327 40.58 12.56 3.89
CA LEU A 327 40.04 12.34 5.24
C LEU A 327 40.41 13.46 6.20
N LEU A 328 41.64 13.99 6.08
CA LEU A 328 42.18 15.05 6.92
C LEU A 328 41.94 16.47 6.35
N SER A 329 41.40 16.57 5.14
CA SER A 329 41.21 17.83 4.41
C SER A 329 42.49 18.67 4.37
N ILE A 330 43.58 18.07 3.89
CA ILE A 330 44.89 18.71 3.73
C ILE A 330 45.33 18.74 2.25
N ARG A 331 46.34 19.55 1.93
CA ARG A 331 46.92 19.69 0.58
C ARG A 331 45.84 20.06 -0.45
N ASP A 332 45.64 19.25 -1.49
CA ASP A 332 44.66 19.50 -2.56
C ASP A 332 43.22 19.55 -2.05
N PHE A 333 42.98 18.98 -0.86
CA PHE A 333 41.67 18.94 -0.22
C PHE A 333 41.51 19.98 0.91
N SER A 334 42.44 20.93 1.02
CA SER A 334 42.39 21.94 2.08
C SER A 334 41.20 22.89 1.97
N PRO A 335 40.53 23.19 3.10
CA PRO A 335 39.42 24.14 3.10
C PRO A 335 39.93 25.58 2.91
N VAL A 336 39.20 26.34 2.10
CA VAL A 336 39.52 27.73 1.76
C VAL A 336 38.36 28.63 2.19
N ARG A 337 38.63 29.61 3.06
CA ARG A 337 37.64 30.64 3.45
C ARG A 337 37.22 31.45 2.22
N SER A 338 35.92 31.69 2.08
CA SER A 338 35.40 32.67 1.13
C SER A 338 35.97 34.07 1.40
N ALA A 339 36.33 34.79 0.34
CA ALA A 339 36.74 36.20 0.43
C ALA A 339 35.56 37.15 0.71
N ASN A 340 34.33 36.67 0.59
CA ASN A 340 33.11 37.45 0.70
C ASN A 340 32.43 37.32 2.07
N VAL A 341 33.12 36.76 3.07
CA VAL A 341 32.59 36.58 4.43
C VAL A 341 33.48 37.31 5.43
N THR A 342 32.86 38.04 6.36
CA THR A 342 33.59 38.72 7.43
C THR A 342 33.77 37.77 8.60
N PHE A 343 35.01 37.38 8.86
CA PHE A 343 35.36 36.51 9.99
C PHE A 343 35.79 37.36 11.20
N MET A 344 35.45 36.89 12.40
CA MET A 344 35.90 37.51 13.66
C MET A 344 37.41 37.34 13.86
N ASP A 345 37.98 36.23 13.36
CA ASP A 345 39.37 35.85 13.53
C ASP A 345 40.20 36.22 12.28
N ASP A 346 41.46 36.64 12.51
CA ASP A 346 42.45 36.90 11.44
C ASP A 346 42.60 35.69 10.48
N LYS A 347 43.11 35.96 9.27
CA LYS A 347 43.34 34.90 8.28
C LYS A 347 44.28 33.84 8.88
N PRO A 348 43.86 32.57 8.92
CA PRO A 348 44.61 31.52 9.59
C PRO A 348 45.91 31.24 8.83
N SER A 349 46.98 30.92 9.58
CA SER A 349 48.30 30.59 9.01
C SER A 349 48.34 29.21 8.35
N ALA A 350 47.31 28.38 8.55
CA ALA A 350 47.22 27.04 8.01
C ALA A 350 45.74 26.63 7.78
N PRO A 351 45.47 25.56 7.00
CA PRO A 351 44.11 25.17 6.63
C PRO A 351 43.24 24.79 7.85
N GLU A 352 41.99 25.28 7.87
CA GLU A 352 41.05 25.07 8.99
C GLU A 352 40.20 23.80 8.81
N SER A 353 40.85 22.65 8.73
CA SER A 353 40.19 21.35 8.57
C SER A 353 39.22 21.01 9.72
N GLU A 354 39.36 21.67 10.87
CA GLU A 354 38.42 21.61 11.99
C GLU A 354 37.12 22.38 11.75
N ARG A 355 37.06 23.29 10.77
CA ARG A 355 35.86 24.09 10.44
C ARG A 355 35.16 23.64 9.16
N SER A 356 35.83 22.92 8.27
CA SER A 356 35.24 22.33 7.06
C SER A 356 36.02 21.11 6.57
N GLY A 357 35.30 20.11 6.05
CA GLY A 357 35.84 18.92 5.38
C GLY A 357 36.20 17.77 6.34
N SER A 358 36.75 18.09 7.52
CA SER A 358 37.10 17.10 8.56
C SER A 358 36.65 17.56 9.95
N VAL A 359 35.51 18.24 10.03
CA VAL A 359 34.97 18.83 11.27
C VAL A 359 34.65 17.75 12.28
N TYR A 360 34.02 16.66 11.84
CA TYR A 360 33.63 15.52 12.67
C TYR A 360 34.83 14.94 13.41
N ILE A 361 35.87 14.52 12.67
CA ILE A 361 37.07 13.90 13.25
C ILE A 361 37.73 14.83 14.27
N ASN A 362 37.77 16.13 13.97
CA ASN A 362 38.41 17.14 14.82
C ASN A 362 37.52 17.66 15.95
N ASN A 363 36.27 17.21 16.07
CA ASN A 363 35.29 17.73 17.02
C ASN A 363 35.05 19.25 16.92
N GLY A 364 35.27 19.86 15.76
CA GLY A 364 35.29 21.32 15.64
C GLY A 364 36.40 22.02 16.44
N THR A 365 37.41 21.28 16.94
CA THR A 365 38.47 21.82 17.81
C THR A 365 39.79 22.04 17.07
N SER A 366 40.42 23.20 17.32
CA SER A 366 41.75 23.55 16.80
C SER A 366 42.85 23.15 17.80
N PRO A 367 44.05 22.71 17.36
CA PRO A 367 44.47 22.49 15.97
C PRO A 367 43.95 21.17 15.38
N ALA A 368 43.58 21.18 14.09
CA ALA A 368 43.19 19.98 13.36
C ALA A 368 44.32 18.93 13.23
N VAL A 369 43.94 17.68 13.00
CA VAL A 369 44.88 16.60 12.64
C VAL A 369 45.53 16.92 11.30
N ARG A 370 46.86 16.80 11.24
CA ARG A 370 47.66 17.00 10.02
C ARG A 370 48.78 15.96 9.95
N ILE A 371 49.43 15.88 8.80
CA ILE A 371 50.66 15.11 8.63
C ILE A 371 51.84 16.02 8.97
N ASP A 372 52.67 15.58 9.92
CA ASP A 372 53.94 16.22 10.27
C ASP A 372 55.03 15.72 9.31
N ASP A 373 55.43 16.59 8.38
CA ASP A 373 56.46 16.32 7.39
C ASP A 373 57.89 16.60 7.91
N THR A 374 58.05 16.96 9.20
CA THR A 374 59.37 17.29 9.77
C THR A 374 60.22 16.08 10.15
N MET A 375 59.62 14.88 10.29
CA MET A 375 60.34 13.64 10.62
C MET A 375 60.66 12.82 9.35
N VAL A 376 61.95 12.64 9.08
CA VAL A 376 62.50 12.18 7.78
C VAL A 376 62.24 10.69 7.47
N SER A 377 61.85 9.87 8.45
CA SER A 377 61.73 8.41 8.26
C SER A 377 60.30 7.88 8.14
N PHE A 378 59.28 8.58 8.64
CA PHE A 378 57.87 8.15 8.55
C PHE A 378 56.94 9.37 8.61
N HIS A 379 56.08 9.56 7.60
CA HIS A 379 55.00 10.55 7.66
C HIS A 379 54.06 10.18 8.82
N ARG A 380 53.88 11.12 9.78
CA ARG A 380 53.09 10.87 11.00
C ARG A 380 51.98 11.87 11.19
N LEU A 381 50.87 11.41 11.75
CA LEU A 381 49.75 12.23 12.20
C LEU A 381 50.12 12.98 13.46
N THR A 382 49.68 14.24 13.56
CA THR A 382 49.84 15.07 14.77
C THR A 382 49.00 14.55 15.96
N ALA A 383 47.97 13.73 15.69
CA ALA A 383 47.19 13.04 16.72
C ALA A 383 47.93 11.79 17.23
N SER A 384 48.22 11.78 18.53
CA SER A 384 48.88 10.65 19.19
C SER A 384 47.84 9.68 19.77
N PRO A 385 47.87 8.36 19.43
CA PRO A 385 46.98 7.36 20.00
C PRO A 385 47.01 7.28 21.55
N ASP A 386 48.17 7.61 22.14
CA ASP A 386 48.42 7.63 23.60
C ASP A 386 47.92 8.88 24.33
N LYS A 387 47.22 9.80 23.66
CA LYS A 387 46.64 10.99 24.30
C LYS A 387 45.13 10.93 24.16
N GLU A 388 44.39 11.35 25.18
CA GLU A 388 42.92 11.34 25.18
C GLU A 388 42.32 12.05 23.97
N ILE A 389 42.81 13.25 23.63
CA ILE A 389 42.39 14.00 22.43
C ILE A 389 42.66 13.19 21.14
N GLY A 390 43.79 12.49 21.06
CA GLY A 390 44.12 11.67 19.91
C GLY A 390 43.27 10.40 19.83
N PHE A 391 43.04 9.73 20.95
CA PHE A 391 42.14 8.59 21.06
C PHE A 391 40.72 8.92 20.58
N ASN A 392 40.16 10.04 21.05
CA ASN A 392 38.85 10.53 20.61
C ASN A 392 38.81 10.81 19.10
N ARG A 393 39.93 11.25 18.50
CA ARG A 393 40.03 11.45 17.05
C ARG A 393 40.07 10.12 16.29
N TYR A 394 40.75 9.10 16.81
CA TYR A 394 40.78 7.78 16.20
C TYR A 394 39.44 7.04 16.28
N ASP A 395 38.66 7.23 17.35
CA ASP A 395 37.27 6.73 17.40
C ASP A 395 36.41 7.32 16.29
N ARG A 396 36.45 8.65 16.12
CA ARG A 396 35.73 9.32 15.03
C ARG A 396 36.27 8.94 13.65
N ILE A 397 37.58 8.73 13.49
CA ILE A 397 38.15 8.18 12.24
C ILE A 397 37.57 6.79 11.95
N ASN A 398 37.49 5.90 12.95
CA ASN A 398 36.92 4.58 12.77
C ASN A 398 35.46 4.66 12.27
N ARG A 399 34.64 5.53 12.86
CA ARG A 399 33.23 5.72 12.43
C ARG A 399 33.14 6.38 11.05
N MET A 400 33.91 7.43 10.79
CA MET A 400 33.93 8.16 9.51
C MET A 400 34.37 7.27 8.34
N VAL A 401 35.44 6.50 8.52
CA VAL A 401 35.95 5.61 7.46
C VAL A 401 34.94 4.53 7.09
N ARG A 402 34.28 3.94 8.10
CA ARG A 402 33.21 2.96 7.86
C ARG A 402 32.00 3.59 7.19
N LEU A 403 31.54 4.72 7.70
CA LEU A 403 30.37 5.42 7.15
C LEU A 403 30.60 5.84 5.69
N ALA A 404 31.77 6.39 5.35
CA ALA A 404 32.13 6.72 3.98
C ALA A 404 32.18 5.47 3.08
N SER A 405 32.74 4.36 3.58
CA SER A 405 32.77 3.09 2.85
C SER A 405 31.37 2.51 2.62
N TRP A 406 30.48 2.58 3.59
CA TRP A 406 29.11 2.03 3.49
C TRP A 406 28.21 2.89 2.60
N THR A 407 28.35 4.21 2.66
CA THR A 407 27.54 5.15 1.86
C THR A 407 28.07 5.37 0.44
N GLY A 408 29.34 5.02 0.19
CA GLY A 408 30.06 5.25 -1.07
C GLY A 408 30.41 6.71 -1.34
N LEU A 409 30.35 7.57 -0.31
CA LEU A 409 30.54 9.02 -0.46
C LEU A 409 31.96 9.48 -0.13
N PRO A 410 32.43 10.58 -0.75
CA PRO A 410 33.66 11.27 -0.33
C PRO A 410 33.58 11.78 1.11
N PHE A 411 34.73 11.78 1.81
CA PHE A 411 34.80 12.17 3.23
C PHE A 411 34.24 13.56 3.54
N ASP A 412 34.45 14.53 2.67
CA ASP A 412 33.95 15.89 2.83
C ASP A 412 32.42 15.98 2.73
N GLN A 413 31.81 15.15 1.89
CA GLN A 413 30.36 15.08 1.76
C GLN A 413 29.72 14.40 2.98
N VAL A 414 30.35 13.31 3.45
CA VAL A 414 29.94 12.64 4.69
C VAL A 414 30.08 13.60 5.87
N ASP A 415 31.20 14.30 5.99
CA ASP A 415 31.45 15.29 7.05
C ASP A 415 30.39 16.40 7.03
N ALA A 416 30.08 16.97 5.87
CA ALA A 416 29.08 18.03 5.74
C ALA A 416 27.68 17.59 6.22
N VAL A 417 27.19 16.44 5.74
CA VAL A 417 25.87 15.91 6.12
C VAL A 417 25.85 15.51 7.59
N LEU A 418 26.88 14.81 8.05
CA LEU A 418 26.98 14.31 9.41
C LEU A 418 27.03 15.45 10.43
N VAL A 419 27.84 16.48 10.18
CA VAL A 419 27.99 17.62 11.07
C VAL A 419 26.72 18.47 11.08
N ALA A 420 26.07 18.66 9.94
CA ALA A 420 24.78 19.36 9.89
C ALA A 420 23.72 18.61 10.71
N ALA A 421 23.61 17.29 10.54
CA ALA A 421 22.68 16.46 11.30
C ALA A 421 22.98 16.46 12.81
N ILE A 422 24.24 16.32 13.22
CA ILE A 422 24.62 16.37 14.65
C ILE A 422 24.26 17.72 15.26
N ARG A 423 24.54 18.83 14.56
CA ARG A 423 24.19 20.18 15.04
C ARG A 423 22.68 20.34 15.20
N ALA A 424 21.90 19.89 14.22
CA ALA A 424 20.45 19.97 14.26
C ALA A 424 19.86 19.08 15.37
N ALA A 425 20.41 17.88 15.57
CA ALA A 425 20.02 16.97 16.65
C ALA A 425 20.36 17.55 18.03
N ALA A 426 21.55 18.14 18.19
CA ALA A 426 21.96 18.79 19.43
C ALA A 426 21.01 19.94 19.80
N LEU A 427 20.59 20.75 18.81
CA LEU A 427 19.62 21.84 19.02
C LEU A 427 18.23 21.34 19.42
N GLY A 428 17.76 20.23 18.85
CA GLY A 428 16.46 19.63 19.19
C GLY A 428 16.45 19.01 20.59
N ASN A 429 17.50 18.27 20.94
CA ASN A 429 17.59 17.58 22.23
C ASN A 429 17.94 18.51 23.40
N SER A 430 18.76 19.54 23.17
CA SER A 430 19.10 20.51 24.22
C SER A 430 19.25 21.93 23.63
N PRO A 431 18.26 22.81 23.81
CA PRO A 431 18.27 24.16 23.23
C PRO A 431 19.26 25.12 23.92
N LYS A 432 19.96 24.70 24.98
CA LYS A 432 21.01 25.51 25.60
C LYS A 432 22.31 25.29 24.82
N LEU A 433 22.93 26.39 24.36
CA LEU A 433 24.28 26.39 23.75
C LEU A 433 25.34 25.89 24.75
N VAL A 434 25.37 24.60 25.02
CA VAL A 434 26.50 23.89 25.61
C VAL A 434 27.43 23.51 24.46
N PRO A 435 28.76 23.52 24.62
CA PRO A 435 29.64 22.89 23.64
C PRO A 435 29.18 21.44 23.44
N PHE A 436 28.63 21.15 22.26
CA PHE A 436 28.15 19.80 21.94
C PHE A 436 29.32 19.00 21.40
N ASP A 437 29.48 17.79 21.91
CA ASP A 437 30.41 16.83 21.36
C ASP A 437 29.82 16.28 20.06
N LEU A 438 30.66 16.06 19.04
CA LEU A 438 30.22 15.53 17.74
C LEU A 438 29.99 14.02 17.83
N ASP A 439 29.00 13.61 18.62
CA ASP A 439 28.52 12.23 18.74
C ASP A 439 27.36 11.97 17.78
N ILE A 440 27.25 10.75 17.27
CA ILE A 440 26.17 10.33 16.36
C ILE A 440 25.02 9.77 17.21
N SER A 441 23.86 10.44 17.18
CA SER A 441 22.63 9.99 17.83
C SER A 441 21.70 9.25 16.87
N SER A 442 20.55 8.75 17.37
CA SER A 442 19.52 8.12 16.53
C SER A 442 18.94 9.10 15.51
N GLY A 443 18.68 10.35 15.88
CA GLY A 443 18.22 11.40 14.95
C GLY A 443 19.21 11.66 13.82
N VAL A 444 20.52 11.51 14.08
CA VAL A 444 21.55 11.61 13.03
C VAL A 444 21.46 10.44 12.04
N VAL A 445 21.22 9.22 12.54
CA VAL A 445 20.99 8.04 11.68
C VAL A 445 19.74 8.22 10.84
N GLN A 446 18.66 8.75 11.42
CA GLN A 446 17.41 9.06 10.70
C GLN A 446 17.65 10.12 9.60
N ALA A 447 18.45 11.15 9.89
CA ALA A 447 18.82 12.16 8.89
C ALA A 447 19.59 11.57 7.70
N LEU A 448 20.53 10.64 7.98
CA LEU A 448 21.24 9.91 6.92
C LEU A 448 20.29 9.06 6.08
N GLY A 449 19.22 8.54 6.69
CA GLY A 449 18.18 7.78 6.01
C GLY A 449 17.38 8.62 5.02
N LEU A 450 16.85 9.76 5.48
CA LEU A 450 16.16 10.70 4.60
C LEU A 450 17.08 11.22 3.49
N PHE A 451 18.36 11.49 3.80
CA PHE A 451 19.34 11.85 2.78
C PHE A 451 19.48 10.78 1.72
N GLN A 452 19.60 9.51 2.11
CA GLN A 452 19.70 8.40 1.17
C GLN A 452 18.47 8.31 0.27
N THR A 453 17.26 8.45 0.84
CA THR A 453 16.00 8.49 0.08
C THR A 453 16.01 9.62 -0.96
N LEU A 454 16.38 10.84 -0.57
CA LEU A 454 16.44 11.98 -1.48
C LEU A 454 17.54 11.85 -2.53
N ARG A 455 18.67 11.24 -2.17
CA ARG A 455 19.80 10.98 -3.06
C ARG A 455 19.42 10.00 -4.15
N GLU A 456 18.72 8.92 -3.81
CA GLU A 456 18.33 7.88 -4.77
C GLU A 456 17.15 8.28 -5.66
N ARG A 457 16.21 9.10 -5.15
CA ARG A 457 14.99 9.47 -5.87
C ARG A 457 15.07 10.78 -6.64
N TYR A 458 15.85 11.74 -6.14
CA TYR A 458 15.90 13.11 -6.66
C TYR A 458 17.32 13.58 -6.98
N ASP A 459 18.33 12.70 -6.91
CA ASP A 459 19.74 13.04 -7.10
C ASP A 459 20.22 14.18 -6.17
N CYS A 460 19.70 14.21 -4.94
CA CYS A 460 20.02 15.27 -3.97
C CYS A 460 21.52 15.32 -3.64
N PRO A 461 22.21 16.44 -3.91
CA PRO A 461 23.62 16.60 -3.52
C PRO A 461 23.77 16.67 -2.00
N ALA A 462 24.82 16.05 -1.46
CA ALA A 462 25.15 16.12 -0.02
C ALA A 462 25.24 17.56 0.51
N ALA A 463 25.80 18.47 -0.31
CA ALA A 463 25.89 19.88 0.02
C ALA A 463 24.52 20.55 0.19
N ASP A 464 23.53 20.23 -0.67
CA ASP A 464 22.19 20.80 -0.57
C ASP A 464 21.43 20.23 0.64
N PHE A 465 21.51 18.92 0.86
CA PHE A 465 20.88 18.29 2.02
C PHE A 465 21.43 18.84 3.35
N ALA A 466 22.74 19.04 3.45
CA ALA A 466 23.35 19.66 4.63
C ALA A 466 22.79 21.06 4.92
N VAL A 467 22.34 21.82 3.90
CA VAL A 467 21.68 23.12 4.08
C VAL A 467 20.22 22.96 4.48
N PHE A 468 19.51 21.94 3.98
CA PHE A 468 18.12 21.64 4.37
C PHE A 468 17.98 21.40 5.87
N ILE A 469 18.99 20.79 6.49
CA ILE A 469 19.03 20.54 7.93
C ILE A 469 20.03 21.43 8.68
N GLY A 470 20.62 22.44 8.03
CA GLY A 470 21.73 23.21 8.60
C GLY A 470 21.98 24.55 7.92
N GLU A 471 23.24 24.89 7.67
CA GLU A 471 23.67 26.16 7.09
C GLU A 471 24.53 25.96 5.83
N LEU A 472 24.53 26.94 4.93
CA LEU A 472 25.31 26.94 3.71
C LEU A 472 26.81 26.96 3.99
N SER A 473 27.60 26.18 3.24
CA SER A 473 29.06 26.20 3.40
C SER A 473 29.66 27.52 2.91
N VAL A 474 30.46 28.15 3.78
CA VAL A 474 31.31 29.32 3.49
C VAL A 474 32.75 28.94 3.16
N TYR A 475 33.05 27.65 3.11
CA TYR A 475 34.36 27.09 2.79
C TYR A 475 34.34 26.37 1.43
N GLY A 476 35.32 26.71 0.59
CA GLY A 476 35.64 25.99 -0.64
C GLY A 476 36.69 24.92 -0.38
N ARG A 477 37.06 24.18 -1.42
CA ARG A 477 38.02 23.07 -1.33
C ARG A 477 39.05 23.16 -2.45
N GLY A 478 40.33 23.31 -2.09
CA GLY A 478 41.38 23.52 -3.08
C GLY A 478 41.08 24.74 -3.95
N GLU A 479 40.92 24.54 -5.26
CA GLU A 479 40.54 25.58 -6.22
C GLU A 479 39.02 25.80 -6.34
N ALA A 480 38.20 24.88 -5.83
CA ALA A 480 36.75 24.98 -5.92
C ALA A 480 36.21 26.04 -4.92
N LEU A 481 35.38 26.96 -5.43
CA LEU A 481 34.69 27.97 -4.62
C LEU A 481 33.74 27.33 -3.60
N CYS A 482 33.45 28.02 -2.49
CA CYS A 482 32.46 27.56 -1.52
C CYS A 482 31.04 27.58 -2.10
N SER A 483 30.11 26.82 -1.52
CA SER A 483 28.71 26.79 -1.97
C SER A 483 28.10 28.20 -2.04
N PHE A 484 28.33 29.03 -1.02
CA PHE A 484 27.88 30.43 -1.02
C PHE A 484 28.36 31.21 -2.25
N ASP A 485 29.65 31.15 -2.57
CA ASP A 485 30.21 31.88 -3.71
C ASP A 485 29.80 31.27 -5.05
N GLN A 486 29.67 29.95 -5.14
CA GLN A 486 29.17 29.27 -6.35
C GLN A 486 27.75 29.70 -6.71
N ILE A 487 26.91 29.97 -5.72
CA ILE A 487 25.49 30.34 -5.92
C ILE A 487 25.35 31.84 -6.15
N PHE A 488 25.95 32.68 -5.30
CA PHE A 488 25.68 34.12 -5.28
C PHE A 488 26.75 34.97 -5.99
N ASN A 489 27.97 34.47 -6.16
CA ASN A 489 29.12 35.25 -6.64
C ASN A 489 29.79 34.70 -7.92
N ASN A 490 29.26 33.62 -8.51
CA ASN A 490 29.83 32.96 -9.69
C ASN A 490 29.54 33.70 -11.02
N GLN A 491 28.47 34.49 -11.09
CA GLN A 491 28.11 35.26 -12.29
C GLN A 491 28.78 36.64 -12.28
N ALA A 492 29.69 36.89 -13.22
CA ALA A 492 30.42 38.16 -13.41
C ALA A 492 29.54 39.37 -13.82
N GLY A 493 28.24 39.36 -13.51
CA GLY A 493 27.27 40.40 -13.89
C GLY A 493 27.27 41.62 -12.96
N TYR A 494 27.64 41.45 -11.68
CA TYR A 494 27.69 42.54 -10.70
C TYR A 494 29.13 42.98 -10.44
N ARG A 495 29.37 44.29 -10.33
CA ARG A 495 30.70 44.86 -10.04
C ARG A 495 31.18 44.56 -8.62
N GLU A 496 30.25 44.33 -7.69
CA GLU A 496 30.53 44.02 -6.30
C GLU A 496 29.93 42.64 -5.94
N PRO A 497 30.68 41.77 -5.24
CA PRO A 497 30.15 40.48 -4.78
C PRO A 497 29.23 40.65 -3.57
N LEU A 498 28.29 39.73 -3.38
CA LEU A 498 27.44 39.64 -2.18
C LEU A 498 28.30 39.25 -0.99
N LYS A 499 28.28 40.06 0.08
CA LYS A 499 29.06 39.83 1.31
C LYS A 499 28.20 39.43 2.50
N LEU A 500 28.69 38.47 3.28
CA LEU A 500 28.17 38.13 4.62
C LEU A 500 28.90 38.97 5.68
N ASP A 501 28.37 40.15 5.96
CA ASP A 501 28.91 41.13 6.91
C ASP A 501 27.92 41.49 8.03
N ASN A 502 26.80 40.79 8.13
CA ASN A 502 25.68 41.08 9.04
C ASN A 502 25.04 42.47 8.87
N GLY A 503 25.32 43.20 7.77
CA GLY A 503 24.59 44.43 7.46
C GLY A 503 23.13 44.14 7.12
N THR A 504 22.23 45.12 7.28
CA THR A 504 20.79 44.91 7.08
C THR A 504 20.33 45.18 5.64
N PHE A 505 19.27 44.49 5.22
CA PHE A 505 18.56 44.70 3.94
C PHE A 505 17.05 44.56 4.15
N ALA A 506 16.25 45.09 3.22
CA ALA A 506 14.80 45.18 3.39
C ALA A 506 14.07 43.84 3.19
N VAL A 507 13.08 43.55 4.04
CA VAL A 507 12.14 42.42 3.84
C VAL A 507 11.23 42.70 2.65
N THR A 508 10.71 43.93 2.56
CA THR A 508 9.91 44.41 1.43
C THR A 508 10.57 45.66 0.85
N PRO A 509 11.15 45.60 -0.35
CA PRO A 509 11.84 46.74 -0.95
C PRO A 509 10.83 47.83 -1.34
N THR A 510 11.21 49.10 -1.14
CA THR A 510 10.39 50.25 -1.50
C THR A 510 10.18 50.30 -3.03
N PRO A 511 8.95 50.53 -3.53
CA PRO A 511 8.71 50.62 -4.97
C PRO A 511 9.59 51.67 -5.65
N GLY A 512 10.43 51.24 -6.60
CA GLY A 512 11.33 52.11 -7.37
C GLY A 512 12.76 52.23 -6.84
N GLU A 513 13.07 51.66 -5.68
CA GLU A 513 14.42 51.60 -5.12
C GLU A 513 15.05 50.22 -5.38
N VAL A 514 16.23 50.19 -6.00
CA VAL A 514 16.93 48.94 -6.32
C VAL A 514 17.89 48.60 -5.19
N ASP A 515 17.51 47.68 -4.32
CA ASP A 515 18.42 47.09 -3.32
C ASP A 515 19.33 46.07 -4.02
N LEU A 516 20.65 46.33 -4.00
CA LEU A 516 21.66 45.47 -4.61
C LEU A 516 21.67 44.07 -3.97
N THR A 517 21.50 43.98 -2.65
CA THR A 517 21.50 42.71 -1.92
C THR A 517 20.33 41.85 -2.37
N VAL A 518 19.14 42.45 -2.43
CA VAL A 518 17.91 41.76 -2.89
C VAL A 518 18.06 41.32 -4.35
N SER A 519 18.64 42.17 -5.21
CA SER A 519 18.89 41.84 -6.61
C SER A 519 19.85 40.66 -6.77
N GLN A 520 20.92 40.62 -5.97
CA GLN A 520 21.88 39.51 -5.95
C GLN A 520 21.25 38.21 -5.41
N LEU A 521 20.44 38.29 -4.36
CA LEU A 521 19.69 37.15 -3.83
C LEU A 521 18.70 36.59 -4.85
N CYS A 522 17.93 37.47 -5.50
CA CYS A 522 17.01 37.09 -6.57
C CYS A 522 17.75 36.43 -7.75
N SER A 523 18.89 36.97 -8.14
CA SER A 523 19.73 36.42 -9.21
C SER A 523 20.31 35.05 -8.85
N GLY A 524 20.91 34.90 -7.66
CA GLY A 524 21.54 33.66 -7.22
C GLY A 524 20.53 32.54 -6.94
N LEU A 525 19.36 32.90 -6.40
CA LEU A 525 18.24 31.96 -6.21
C LEU A 525 17.39 31.81 -7.47
N ALA A 526 17.62 32.57 -8.54
CA ALA A 526 16.80 32.60 -9.75
C ALA A 526 15.28 32.77 -9.45
N ILE A 527 14.92 33.74 -8.61
CA ILE A 527 13.54 34.08 -8.25
C ILE A 527 13.24 35.55 -8.59
N ASP A 528 11.96 35.90 -8.70
CA ASP A 528 11.54 37.28 -8.89
C ASP A 528 11.33 38.02 -7.56
N LEU A 529 11.13 39.34 -7.65
CA LEU A 529 10.99 40.21 -6.47
C LEU A 529 9.73 39.89 -5.64
N GLN A 530 8.66 39.41 -6.28
CA GLN A 530 7.42 39.04 -5.59
C GLN A 530 7.62 37.78 -4.76
N THR A 531 8.22 36.73 -5.35
CA THR A 531 8.58 35.51 -4.62
C THR A 531 9.53 35.83 -3.49
N TYR A 532 10.56 36.65 -3.74
CA TYR A 532 11.48 37.09 -2.68
C TYR A 532 10.73 37.76 -1.52
N SER A 533 9.85 38.72 -1.77
CA SER A 533 9.16 39.46 -0.72
C SER A 533 8.29 38.55 0.17
N PHE A 534 7.64 37.57 -0.44
CA PHE A 534 6.83 36.57 0.28
C PHE A 534 7.70 35.64 1.15
N LEU A 535 8.81 35.12 0.59
CA LEU A 535 9.73 34.25 1.33
C LEU A 535 10.47 35.02 2.44
N ALA A 536 10.91 36.25 2.16
CA ALA A 536 11.59 37.11 3.11
C ALA A 536 10.70 37.45 4.32
N ALA A 537 9.40 37.73 4.10
CA ALA A 537 8.45 37.95 5.19
C ALA A 537 8.29 36.69 6.07
N THR A 538 8.28 35.52 5.44
CA THR A 538 8.22 34.23 6.14
C THR A 538 9.47 33.99 6.99
N VAL A 539 10.66 34.21 6.43
CA VAL A 539 11.94 34.09 7.14
C VAL A 539 12.04 35.11 8.27
N ALA A 540 11.56 36.35 8.06
CA ALA A 540 11.53 37.36 9.11
C ALA A 540 10.71 36.88 10.32
N ARG A 541 9.48 36.38 10.10
CA ARG A 541 8.66 35.82 11.19
C ARG A 541 9.34 34.66 11.91
N ALA A 542 9.92 33.72 11.15
CA ALA A 542 10.58 32.54 11.72
C ALA A 542 11.80 32.88 12.60
N HIS A 543 12.46 34.02 12.36
CA HIS A 543 13.59 34.51 13.15
C HIS A 543 13.21 35.62 14.15
N GLY A 544 11.92 35.95 14.29
CA GLY A 544 11.45 37.01 15.21
C GLY A 544 11.81 38.43 14.77
N LEU A 545 11.96 38.66 13.46
CA LEU A 545 12.27 39.93 12.81
C LEU A 545 11.05 40.50 12.07
N THR A 546 11.06 41.81 11.78
CA THR A 546 9.94 42.50 11.10
C THR A 546 10.34 43.16 9.78
N ASP A 547 11.06 44.29 9.83
CA ASP A 547 11.21 45.18 8.66
C ASP A 547 12.50 44.91 7.86
N THR A 548 13.53 44.41 8.53
CA THR A 548 14.87 44.20 7.94
C THR A 548 15.46 42.86 8.32
N LEU A 549 16.22 42.27 7.40
CA LEU A 549 16.97 41.03 7.61
C LEU A 549 18.47 41.33 7.68
N PRO A 550 19.24 40.68 8.58
CA PRO A 550 20.69 40.76 8.54
C PRO A 550 21.26 39.87 7.42
N ARG A 551 22.32 40.32 6.75
CA ARG A 551 23.15 39.55 5.81
C ARG A 551 24.00 38.52 6.58
N SER A 552 23.32 37.63 7.30
CA SER A 552 23.89 36.55 8.09
C SER A 552 23.73 35.22 7.37
N LEU A 553 24.58 34.25 7.74
CA LEU A 553 24.55 32.92 7.13
C LEU A 553 23.22 32.20 7.39
N ALA A 554 22.66 32.32 8.59
CA ALA A 554 21.39 31.70 8.95
C ALA A 554 20.23 32.17 8.06
N ILE A 555 20.11 33.48 7.83
CA ILE A 555 19.04 34.06 6.99
C ILE A 555 19.17 33.64 5.53
N ILE A 556 20.38 33.71 4.96
CA ILE A 556 20.59 33.31 3.57
C ILE A 556 20.36 31.80 3.40
N SER A 557 20.75 30.99 4.39
CA SER A 557 20.47 29.55 4.39
C SER A 557 18.97 29.25 4.45
N SER A 558 18.20 30.00 5.25
CA SER A 558 16.73 29.91 5.30
C SER A 558 16.09 30.20 3.93
N LEU A 559 16.50 31.29 3.26
CA LEU A 559 16.03 31.62 1.92
C LEU A 559 16.42 30.55 0.90
N TYR A 560 17.65 30.03 1.01
CA TYR A 560 18.12 28.93 0.16
C TYR A 560 17.25 27.68 0.31
N ARG A 561 16.97 27.23 1.55
CA ARG A 561 16.10 26.07 1.84
C ARG A 561 14.72 26.21 1.22
N LEU A 562 14.07 27.36 1.44
CA LEU A 562 12.73 27.65 0.92
C LEU A 562 12.65 27.67 -0.61
N VAL A 563 13.77 27.83 -1.30
CA VAL A 563 13.80 27.80 -2.77
C VAL A 563 14.27 26.45 -3.31
N LYS A 564 15.30 25.86 -2.70
CA LYS A 564 16.00 24.70 -3.27
C LYS A 564 15.33 23.38 -2.96
N LEU A 565 14.75 23.21 -1.77
CA LEU A 565 14.00 21.98 -1.48
C LEU A 565 12.76 21.86 -2.39
N PRO A 566 11.89 22.88 -2.54
CA PRO A 566 10.77 22.80 -3.48
C PRO A 566 11.22 22.47 -4.92
N ARG A 567 12.33 23.07 -5.37
CA ARG A 567 12.87 22.77 -6.71
C ARG A 567 13.42 21.35 -6.86
N LEU A 568 14.04 20.80 -5.82
CA LEU A 568 14.47 19.39 -5.81
C LEU A 568 13.25 18.48 -5.99
N LEU A 569 12.14 18.82 -5.33
CA LEU A 569 10.85 18.15 -5.47
C LEU A 569 10.07 18.54 -6.74
N LYS A 570 10.68 19.30 -7.66
CA LYS A 570 10.11 19.75 -8.94
C LYS A 570 8.85 20.63 -8.80
N ILE A 571 8.73 21.39 -7.73
CA ILE A 571 7.67 22.38 -7.49
C ILE A 571 8.26 23.79 -7.29
N THR A 572 7.42 24.82 -7.36
CA THR A 572 7.84 26.21 -7.16
C THR A 572 8.03 26.53 -5.67
N PRO A 573 8.89 27.53 -5.32
CA PRO A 573 9.06 27.95 -3.93
C PRO A 573 7.76 28.40 -3.25
N VAL A 574 6.87 29.05 -4.01
CA VAL A 574 5.56 29.51 -3.52
C VAL A 574 4.63 28.33 -3.25
N GLU A 575 4.59 27.33 -4.14
CA GLU A 575 3.85 26.08 -3.91
C GLU A 575 4.33 25.38 -2.63
N GLY A 576 5.65 25.27 -2.41
CA GLY A 576 6.20 24.65 -1.21
C GLY A 576 5.79 25.37 0.09
N ALA A 577 5.80 26.70 0.08
CA ALA A 577 5.38 27.49 1.24
C ALA A 577 3.86 27.42 1.49
N LEU A 578 3.05 27.44 0.43
CA LEU A 578 1.60 27.25 0.51
C LEU A 578 1.25 25.85 1.03
N MET A 579 1.99 24.82 0.58
CA MET A 579 1.83 23.44 1.03
C MET A 579 2.04 23.31 2.53
N LEU A 580 3.17 23.79 3.06
CA LEU A 580 3.43 23.76 4.50
C LEU A 580 2.37 24.52 5.30
N SER A 581 1.94 25.68 4.80
CA SER A 581 0.89 26.49 5.43
C SER A 581 -0.47 25.79 5.47
N LEU A 582 -0.80 25.02 4.43
CA LEU A 582 -2.07 24.32 4.32
C LEU A 582 -2.12 23.04 5.16
N LEU A 583 -0.99 22.32 5.25
CA LEU A 583 -0.91 21.04 5.97
C LEU A 583 -0.87 21.21 7.50
N GLY A 584 -0.06 22.16 7.99
CA GLY A 584 0.11 22.37 9.43
C GLY A 584 0.14 23.84 9.87
N GLY A 585 -0.40 24.73 9.05
CA GLY A 585 -0.48 26.15 9.36
C GLY A 585 0.86 26.88 9.25
N ASN A 586 0.85 28.15 9.67
CA ASN A 586 2.07 28.97 9.70
C ASN A 586 3.17 28.36 10.57
N ALA A 587 2.84 27.52 11.54
CA ALA A 587 3.81 26.85 12.41
C ALA A 587 4.78 25.96 11.62
N TRP A 588 4.29 25.14 10.68
CA TRP A 588 5.14 24.28 9.84
C TRP A 588 6.03 25.11 8.91
N LEU A 589 5.45 26.14 8.28
CA LEU A 589 6.19 27.02 7.39
C LEU A 589 7.30 27.78 8.13
N GLU A 590 6.99 28.35 9.30
CA GLU A 590 7.96 29.06 10.13
C GLU A 590 9.03 28.11 10.69
N ARG A 591 8.65 26.87 11.02
CA ARG A 591 9.61 25.84 11.48
C ARG A 591 10.64 25.50 10.41
N PHE A 592 10.21 25.33 9.17
CA PHE A 592 11.08 25.03 8.04
C PHE A 592 11.92 26.26 7.61
N ALA A 593 11.33 27.45 7.67
CA ALA A 593 12.02 28.71 7.38
C ALA A 593 13.02 29.12 8.48
N GLY A 594 12.83 28.67 9.72
CA GLY A 594 13.69 28.98 10.87
C GLY A 594 14.99 28.17 10.89
N ILE A 595 15.55 28.03 12.09
CA ILE A 595 16.74 27.18 12.34
C ILE A 595 16.28 25.71 12.40
N PRO A 596 16.80 24.83 11.52
CA PRO A 596 16.41 23.42 11.51
C PRO A 596 16.79 22.73 12.82
N VAL A 597 15.93 21.83 13.29
CA VAL A 597 16.26 20.90 14.38
C VAL A 597 15.85 19.49 13.99
N ILE A 598 16.43 18.53 14.69
CA ILE A 598 16.10 17.11 14.61
C ILE A 598 15.92 16.62 16.05
N HIS A 599 14.93 15.78 16.32
CA HIS A 599 14.75 15.21 17.66
C HIS A 599 15.05 13.71 17.67
N ASP A 600 15.75 13.24 18.70
CA ASP A 600 15.96 11.79 18.88
C ASP A 600 14.69 11.07 19.35
N GLU A 601 13.73 11.78 19.95
CA GLU A 601 12.41 11.31 20.47
C GLU A 601 11.25 12.10 19.83
N LEU A 602 10.08 11.47 19.62
CA LEU A 602 8.98 12.09 18.86
C LEU A 602 8.49 13.33 19.62
N ALA A 603 8.38 14.46 18.91
CA ALA A 603 7.92 15.72 19.46
C ALA A 603 6.49 16.05 19.00
N ASP A 604 5.84 16.98 19.70
CA ASP A 604 4.48 17.44 19.36
C ASP A 604 4.45 18.20 18.02
N LEU A 605 5.50 18.97 17.73
CA LEU A 605 5.67 19.70 16.48
C LEU A 605 6.69 18.98 15.61
N PRO A 606 6.45 18.92 14.29
CA PRO A 606 7.34 18.21 13.40
C PRO A 606 8.71 18.87 13.30
N ASP A 607 9.73 18.02 13.19
CA ASP A 607 11.10 18.44 12.97
C ASP A 607 11.44 18.64 11.48
N ALA A 608 12.69 18.98 11.18
CA ALA A 608 13.09 19.24 9.80
C ALA A 608 12.96 18.00 8.88
N LEU A 609 13.18 16.78 9.40
CA LEU A 609 13.11 15.55 8.61
C LEU A 609 11.66 15.22 8.27
N GLU A 610 10.77 15.31 9.26
CA GLU A 610 9.35 15.02 9.12
C GLU A 610 8.66 16.00 8.15
N LEU A 611 9.02 17.28 8.19
CA LEU A 611 8.52 18.28 7.24
C LEU A 611 8.97 18.01 5.80
N ILE A 612 10.24 17.62 5.62
CA ILE A 612 10.77 17.27 4.28
C ILE A 612 10.07 16.02 3.75
N GLU A 613 9.87 14.99 4.58
CA GLU A 613 9.15 13.77 4.19
C GLU A 613 7.68 14.06 3.87
N ALA A 614 7.01 14.90 4.66
CA ALA A 614 5.64 15.33 4.38
C ALA A 614 5.52 16.02 3.01
N MET A 615 6.43 16.93 2.69
CA MET A 615 6.47 17.59 1.37
C MET A 615 6.74 16.60 0.25
N GLN A 616 7.72 15.70 0.43
CA GLN A 616 8.05 14.66 -0.55
C GLN A 616 6.84 13.75 -0.82
N SER A 617 6.25 13.20 0.24
CA SER A 617 5.09 12.30 0.17
C SER A 617 3.88 12.98 -0.48
N PHE A 618 3.64 14.27 -0.21
CA PHE A 618 2.58 15.03 -0.88
C PHE A 618 2.82 15.16 -2.40
N VAL A 619 4.04 15.47 -2.81
CA VAL A 619 4.41 15.56 -4.24
C VAL A 619 4.28 14.20 -4.92
N GLN A 620 4.70 13.13 -4.25
CA GLN A 620 4.56 11.76 -4.76
C GLN A 620 3.11 11.36 -4.93
N TRP A 621 2.25 11.67 -3.96
CA TRP A 621 0.82 11.46 -4.07
C TRP A 621 0.22 12.19 -5.29
N CYS A 622 0.55 13.47 -5.47
CA CYS A 622 0.11 14.23 -6.63
C CYS A 622 0.58 13.60 -7.95
N ALA A 623 1.85 13.20 -8.03
CA ALA A 623 2.40 12.56 -9.22
C ALA A 623 1.72 11.21 -9.53
N GLN A 624 1.44 10.39 -8.51
CA GLN A 624 0.73 9.11 -8.66
C GLN A 624 -0.71 9.31 -9.14
N GLY A 625 -1.40 10.35 -8.64
CA GLY A 625 -2.75 10.72 -9.05
C GLY A 625 -2.84 11.50 -10.36
N ASN A 626 -1.71 11.75 -11.04
CA ASN A 626 -1.61 12.64 -12.21
C ASN A 626 -2.23 14.04 -11.95
N LEU A 627 -2.06 14.55 -10.74
CA LEU A 627 -2.54 15.85 -10.29
C LEU A 627 -1.38 16.85 -10.26
N THR A 628 -1.66 18.10 -10.65
CA THR A 628 -0.69 19.18 -10.43
C THR A 628 -0.74 19.63 -8.97
N VAL A 629 0.43 19.82 -8.35
CA VAL A 629 0.52 20.23 -6.94
C VAL A 629 -0.23 21.53 -6.69
N LEU A 630 -0.06 22.53 -7.57
CA LEU A 630 -0.76 23.81 -7.47
C LEU A 630 -2.28 23.64 -7.50
N TRP A 631 -2.80 22.77 -8.37
CA TRP A 631 -4.23 22.52 -8.46
C TRP A 631 -4.77 21.98 -7.13
N VAL A 632 -4.09 21.03 -6.50
CA VAL A 632 -4.51 20.49 -5.19
C VAL A 632 -4.50 21.59 -4.12
N LEU A 633 -3.44 22.39 -4.06
CA LEU A 633 -3.31 23.47 -3.07
C LEU A 633 -4.41 24.54 -3.24
N GLN A 634 -4.78 24.88 -4.47
CA GLN A 634 -5.85 25.83 -4.76
C GLN A 634 -7.24 25.27 -4.41
N HIS A 635 -7.47 23.98 -4.69
CA HIS A 635 -8.77 23.33 -4.49
C HIS A 635 -9.01 22.86 -3.05
N ALA A 636 -7.98 22.82 -2.21
CA ALA A 636 -8.11 22.53 -0.79
C ALA A 636 -8.45 23.78 0.06
N VAL A 637 -8.44 24.98 -0.54
CA VAL A 637 -8.81 26.24 0.12
C VAL A 637 -10.12 26.76 -0.47
N ALA A 638 -10.96 27.41 0.34
CA ALA A 638 -12.23 27.99 -0.09
C ALA A 638 -12.05 28.95 -1.27
N ALA A 639 -13.01 28.98 -2.20
CA ALA A 639 -12.95 29.86 -3.35
C ALA A 639 -12.86 31.33 -2.90
N GLN A 640 -12.03 32.12 -3.60
CA GLN A 640 -11.97 33.55 -3.34
C GLN A 640 -13.29 34.20 -3.77
N PRO A 641 -13.84 35.14 -2.97
CA PRO A 641 -15.11 35.78 -3.29
C PRO A 641 -15.02 36.55 -4.60
N ALA A 642 -15.96 36.30 -5.50
CA ALA A 642 -15.96 36.93 -6.81
C ALA A 642 -16.53 38.36 -6.71
N LEU A 643 -15.73 39.34 -7.15
CA LEU A 643 -16.08 40.77 -7.06
C LEU A 643 -17.00 41.23 -8.20
N GLU A 644 -16.91 40.61 -9.38
CA GLU A 644 -17.70 40.96 -10.57
C GLU A 644 -18.17 39.69 -11.32
N PRO A 645 -19.41 39.68 -11.87
CA PRO A 645 -19.93 38.56 -12.66
C PRO A 645 -19.21 38.44 -14.00
N THR A 646 -18.82 37.23 -14.40
CA THR A 646 -18.29 36.94 -15.72
C THR A 646 -19.40 36.89 -16.78
N THR A 647 -19.03 36.97 -18.06
CA THR A 647 -20.00 36.84 -19.18
C THR A 647 -20.76 35.51 -19.13
N GLN A 648 -20.12 34.43 -18.71
CA GLN A 648 -20.75 33.12 -18.54
C GLN A 648 -21.78 33.13 -17.41
N ASP A 649 -21.46 33.79 -16.28
CA ASP A 649 -22.40 33.94 -15.16
C ASP A 649 -23.68 34.68 -15.62
N LEU A 650 -23.53 35.76 -16.39
CA LEU A 650 -24.65 36.55 -16.90
C LEU A 650 -25.55 35.74 -17.85
N GLN A 651 -24.97 34.99 -18.78
CA GLN A 651 -25.72 34.13 -19.69
C GLN A 651 -26.49 33.03 -18.95
N PHE A 652 -25.86 32.43 -17.94
CA PHE A 652 -26.49 31.44 -17.09
C PHE A 652 -27.69 32.02 -16.32
N PHE A 653 -27.54 33.22 -15.75
CA PHE A 653 -28.65 33.90 -15.06
C PHE A 653 -29.83 34.18 -16.00
N GLU A 654 -29.57 34.64 -17.23
CA GLU A 654 -30.63 34.86 -18.22
C GLU A 654 -31.34 33.56 -18.59
N GLN A 655 -30.61 32.46 -18.76
CA GLN A 655 -31.18 31.16 -19.09
C GLN A 655 -32.10 30.65 -17.98
N VAL A 656 -31.65 30.65 -16.73
CA VAL A 656 -32.47 30.24 -15.58
C VAL A 656 -33.69 31.15 -15.45
N ARG A 657 -33.52 32.47 -15.62
CA ARG A 657 -34.61 33.45 -15.56
C ARG A 657 -35.70 33.21 -16.59
N ASN A 658 -35.34 32.84 -17.82
CA ASN A 658 -36.32 32.63 -18.88
C ASN A 658 -37.15 31.36 -18.66
N LEU A 659 -36.57 30.34 -18.01
CA LEU A 659 -37.21 29.04 -17.83
C LEU A 659 -37.97 28.92 -16.50
N LEU A 660 -37.51 29.60 -15.44
CA LEU A 660 -38.06 29.53 -14.08
C LEU A 660 -39.59 29.68 -14.00
N PRO A 661 -40.24 30.67 -14.66
CA PRO A 661 -41.70 30.88 -14.55
C PRO A 661 -42.55 29.66 -14.94
N THR A 662 -42.03 28.78 -15.81
CA THR A 662 -42.76 27.57 -16.25
C THR A 662 -42.76 26.46 -15.19
N THR A 663 -41.91 26.58 -14.18
CA THR A 663 -41.69 25.58 -13.12
C THR A 663 -42.14 26.05 -11.73
N LEU A 664 -42.59 27.30 -11.59
CA LEU A 664 -43.10 27.81 -10.32
C LEU A 664 -44.51 27.27 -10.05
N LEU A 665 -44.75 26.86 -8.80
CA LEU A 665 -46.10 26.52 -8.36
C LEU A 665 -46.94 27.81 -8.41
N SER A 666 -48.10 27.75 -9.05
CA SER A 666 -49.02 28.89 -9.16
C SER A 666 -50.46 28.43 -9.00
N ASN A 667 -51.36 29.35 -8.66
CA ASN A 667 -52.78 29.03 -8.50
C ASN A 667 -53.38 28.46 -9.82
N SER A 668 -52.91 28.94 -10.97
CA SER A 668 -53.29 28.39 -12.28
C SER A 668 -52.95 26.91 -12.46
N VAL A 669 -51.86 26.41 -11.87
CA VAL A 669 -51.47 25.00 -11.98
C VAL A 669 -52.47 24.10 -11.24
N PHE A 670 -52.91 24.51 -10.05
CA PHE A 670 -53.94 23.78 -9.30
C PHE A 670 -55.30 23.77 -10.03
N LEU A 671 -55.70 24.92 -10.59
CA LEU A 671 -56.95 25.01 -11.36
C LEU A 671 -56.93 24.13 -12.63
N MET A 672 -55.79 24.07 -13.34
CA MET A 672 -55.64 23.19 -14.51
C MET A 672 -55.64 21.70 -14.14
N ALA A 673 -55.20 21.34 -12.92
CA ALA A 673 -55.25 19.98 -12.40
C ALA A 673 -56.65 19.56 -11.89
N GLY A 674 -57.66 20.43 -12.01
CA GLY A 674 -59.04 20.15 -11.58
C GLY A 674 -59.30 20.41 -10.10
N VAL A 675 -58.39 21.11 -9.39
CA VAL A 675 -58.61 21.54 -8.01
C VAL A 675 -59.56 22.76 -8.02
N PRO A 676 -60.66 22.75 -7.23
CA PRO A 676 -61.56 23.90 -7.16
C PRO A 676 -60.87 25.13 -6.54
N PRO A 677 -61.34 26.36 -6.82
CA PRO A 677 -60.76 27.57 -6.25
C PRO A 677 -60.99 27.66 -4.73
N ALA A 678 -59.98 28.08 -3.96
CA ALA A 678 -60.02 28.30 -2.51
C ALA A 678 -60.82 29.56 -2.08
N GLY A 679 -61.89 29.89 -2.80
CA GLY A 679 -62.70 31.09 -2.54
C GLY A 679 -61.94 32.39 -2.86
N ALA A 680 -61.78 33.27 -1.88
CA ALA A 680 -61.13 34.59 -2.03
C ALA A 680 -59.62 34.59 -1.73
N ALA A 681 -59.06 33.45 -1.30
CA ALA A 681 -57.65 33.28 -0.96
C ALA A 681 -56.94 32.41 -2.00
N ASP A 682 -55.65 32.65 -2.22
CA ASP A 682 -54.84 31.84 -3.13
C ASP A 682 -54.36 30.55 -2.44
N TRP A 683 -54.38 29.42 -3.15
CA TRP A 683 -53.86 28.15 -2.65
C TRP A 683 -52.39 28.28 -2.17
N LEU A 684 -51.62 29.14 -2.83
CA LEU A 684 -50.24 29.47 -2.48
C LEU A 684 -50.10 30.07 -1.08
N ASP A 685 -51.02 30.94 -0.67
CA ASP A 685 -50.96 31.59 0.64
C ASP A 685 -51.10 30.55 1.77
N PHE A 686 -52.00 29.57 1.61
CA PHE A 686 -52.14 28.48 2.58
C PHE A 686 -50.87 27.62 2.66
N LEU A 687 -50.23 27.33 1.53
CA LEU A 687 -49.03 26.49 1.48
C LEU A 687 -47.76 27.22 1.94
N ALA A 688 -47.71 28.55 1.82
CA ALA A 688 -46.61 29.41 2.24
C ALA A 688 -46.70 29.90 3.70
N THR A 689 -47.87 29.80 4.34
CA THR A 689 -48.09 30.32 5.70
C THR A 689 -47.74 29.30 6.79
N PHE A 690 -47.14 29.79 7.89
CA PHE A 690 -46.97 28.99 9.12
C PHE A 690 -48.29 28.94 9.89
N ALA A 691 -48.85 27.74 10.12
CA ALA A 691 -50.14 27.59 10.80
C ALA A 691 -50.24 26.21 11.49
N ASP A 692 -50.85 26.17 12.68
CA ASP A 692 -51.07 24.96 13.49
C ASP A 692 -49.82 24.09 13.71
N GLY A 693 -48.65 24.73 13.84
CA GLY A 693 -47.37 24.03 14.00
C GLY A 693 -46.82 23.41 12.71
N LEU A 694 -47.48 23.63 11.57
CA LEU A 694 -47.06 23.14 10.25
C LEU A 694 -46.23 24.16 9.51
N ILE A 695 -45.03 23.75 9.14
CA ILE A 695 -44.07 24.54 8.35
C ILE A 695 -44.58 24.80 6.92
N PRO A 696 -44.20 25.95 6.32
CA PRO A 696 -44.42 26.21 4.90
C PRO A 696 -43.75 25.15 4.02
N ILE A 697 -44.40 24.81 2.90
CA ILE A 697 -43.82 23.88 1.90
C ILE A 697 -43.43 24.59 0.60
N VAL A 698 -43.84 25.86 0.44
CA VAL A 698 -43.48 26.74 -0.68
C VAL A 698 -43.17 28.14 -0.18
N ASP A 699 -42.36 28.88 -0.92
CA ASP A 699 -42.16 30.32 -0.69
C ASP A 699 -43.29 31.16 -1.32
N ALA A 700 -43.26 32.47 -1.09
CA ALA A 700 -44.25 33.42 -1.65
C ALA A 700 -44.21 33.51 -3.19
N ASN A 701 -43.16 32.99 -3.84
CA ASN A 701 -42.96 33.04 -5.28
C ASN A 701 -43.29 31.72 -5.99
N GLY A 702 -43.68 30.66 -5.25
CA GLY A 702 -44.00 29.34 -5.82
C GLY A 702 -42.82 28.38 -5.93
N VAL A 703 -41.70 28.66 -5.27
CA VAL A 703 -40.56 27.74 -5.13
C VAL A 703 -40.87 26.73 -4.01
N VAL A 704 -40.74 25.43 -4.30
CA VAL A 704 -40.97 24.37 -3.31
C VAL A 704 -39.78 24.30 -2.35
N LEU A 705 -40.03 24.49 -1.06
CA LEU A 705 -39.00 24.55 -0.03
C LEU A 705 -38.35 23.18 0.20
N HIS A 706 -37.06 23.21 0.56
CA HIS A 706 -36.33 22.01 0.94
C HIS A 706 -36.69 21.66 2.38
N LEU A 707 -37.09 20.41 2.60
CA LEU A 707 -37.38 19.86 3.92
C LEU A 707 -36.37 18.76 4.20
N GLU A 708 -35.68 18.84 5.33
CA GLU A 708 -34.74 17.82 5.75
C GLU A 708 -35.50 16.52 6.05
N GLY A 709 -35.01 15.40 5.50
CA GLY A 709 -35.59 14.08 5.71
C GLY A 709 -35.60 13.20 4.46
N THR A 710 -36.11 11.97 4.62
CA THR A 710 -36.28 11.03 3.50
C THR A 710 -37.41 11.47 2.57
N SER A 711 -37.44 10.94 1.34
CA SER A 711 -38.55 11.19 0.40
C SER A 711 -39.92 10.84 1.00
N GLU A 712 -40.00 9.81 1.84
CA GLU A 712 -41.22 9.45 2.55
C GLU A 712 -41.61 10.49 3.61
N GLN A 713 -40.64 11.00 4.36
CA GLN A 713 -40.87 12.07 5.33
C GLN A 713 -41.32 13.35 4.62
N PHE A 714 -40.68 13.73 3.52
CA PHE A 714 -41.11 14.84 2.68
C PHE A 714 -42.58 14.67 2.22
N LEU A 715 -42.91 13.52 1.64
CA LEU A 715 -44.28 13.22 1.19
C LEU A 715 -45.28 13.26 2.35
N SER A 716 -44.90 12.78 3.52
CA SER A 716 -45.74 12.82 4.71
C SER A 716 -46.02 14.26 5.18
N ILE A 717 -45.00 15.12 5.20
CA ILE A 717 -45.12 16.54 5.60
C ILE A 717 -45.95 17.30 4.57
N VAL A 718 -45.69 17.09 3.28
CA VAL A 718 -46.46 17.70 2.18
C VAL A 718 -47.92 17.27 2.27
N ARG A 719 -48.19 15.97 2.44
CA ARG A 719 -49.56 15.46 2.58
C ARG A 719 -50.26 16.06 3.78
N LEU A 720 -49.57 16.20 4.92
CA LEU A 720 -50.15 16.76 6.14
C LEU A 720 -50.47 18.25 5.97
N LYS A 721 -49.57 19.03 5.33
CA LYS A 721 -49.80 20.44 5.02
C LYS A 721 -50.92 20.67 4.00
N VAL A 722 -50.95 19.87 2.93
CA VAL A 722 -52.01 19.92 1.91
C VAL A 722 -53.36 19.55 2.52
N THR A 723 -53.40 18.52 3.36
CA THR A 723 -54.62 18.11 4.08
C THR A 723 -55.16 19.27 4.91
N TRP A 724 -54.29 19.92 5.68
CA TRP A 724 -54.64 21.11 6.45
C TRP A 724 -55.15 22.25 5.55
N ALA A 725 -54.49 22.53 4.42
CA ALA A 725 -54.91 23.58 3.50
C ALA A 725 -56.30 23.31 2.89
N VAL A 726 -56.57 22.06 2.49
CA VAL A 726 -57.87 21.63 1.93
C VAL A 726 -58.97 21.73 2.98
N ASP A 727 -58.72 21.29 4.21
CA ASP A 727 -59.71 21.33 5.29
C ASP A 727 -60.11 22.77 5.66
N ASN A 728 -59.15 23.68 5.70
CA ASN A 728 -59.39 25.08 6.05
C ASN A 728 -60.00 25.90 4.90
N ALA A 729 -59.64 25.61 3.65
CA ALA A 729 -60.12 26.37 2.50
C ALA A 729 -61.51 25.90 2.00
N LEU A 730 -61.79 24.59 2.02
CA LEU A 730 -62.99 24.02 1.40
C LEU A 730 -63.99 23.39 2.38
N GLY A 731 -63.57 23.00 3.60
CA GLY A 731 -64.49 22.47 4.63
C GLY A 731 -65.32 21.26 4.19
N LEU A 732 -64.75 20.36 3.37
CA LEU A 732 -65.46 19.25 2.72
C LEU A 732 -65.90 18.15 3.70
N SER A 733 -67.16 17.72 3.62
CA SER A 733 -67.71 16.61 4.43
C SER A 733 -67.65 15.24 3.74
N ASP A 734 -67.53 15.20 2.41
CA ASP A 734 -67.42 13.97 1.61
C ASP A 734 -65.98 13.43 1.67
N THR A 735 -65.83 12.24 2.27
CA THR A 735 -64.52 11.60 2.50
C THR A 735 -63.83 11.16 1.21
N ILE A 736 -64.57 10.81 0.15
CA ILE A 736 -64.01 10.33 -1.11
C ILE A 736 -63.46 11.50 -1.92
N LEU A 737 -64.29 12.51 -2.18
CA LEU A 737 -63.88 13.72 -2.91
C LEU A 737 -62.73 14.45 -2.22
N ARG A 738 -62.74 14.51 -0.88
CA ARG A 738 -61.67 15.11 -0.08
C ARG A 738 -60.32 14.42 -0.32
N GLN A 739 -60.27 13.09 -0.27
CA GLN A 739 -59.02 12.36 -0.51
C GLN A 739 -58.53 12.53 -1.95
N THR A 740 -59.44 12.53 -2.93
CA THR A 740 -59.07 12.77 -4.34
C THR A 740 -58.41 14.14 -4.53
N ILE A 741 -58.94 15.21 -3.94
CA ILE A 741 -58.36 16.56 -4.05
C ILE A 741 -56.99 16.63 -3.36
N ILE A 742 -56.85 16.02 -2.18
CA ILE A 742 -55.55 15.96 -1.47
C ILE A 742 -54.51 15.23 -2.32
N ASP A 743 -54.85 14.07 -2.88
CA ASP A 743 -53.93 13.29 -3.72
C ASP A 743 -53.50 14.05 -4.98
N ILE A 744 -54.44 14.76 -5.64
CA ILE A 744 -54.13 15.62 -6.79
C ILE A 744 -53.18 16.76 -6.37
N MET A 745 -53.48 17.49 -5.29
CA MET A 745 -52.64 18.61 -4.84
C MET A 745 -51.25 18.15 -4.41
N VAL A 746 -51.12 17.02 -3.70
CA VAL A 746 -49.83 16.43 -3.34
C VAL A 746 -49.05 16.05 -4.61
N SER A 747 -49.71 15.41 -5.58
CA SER A 747 -49.08 15.04 -6.85
C SER A 747 -48.57 16.27 -7.62
N VAL A 748 -49.35 17.35 -7.67
CA VAL A 748 -48.94 18.62 -8.31
C VAL A 748 -47.72 19.23 -7.61
N VAL A 749 -47.71 19.30 -6.28
CA VAL A 749 -46.57 19.86 -5.53
C VAL A 749 -45.28 19.06 -5.80
N VAL A 750 -45.38 17.73 -5.82
CA VAL A 750 -44.24 16.85 -6.15
C VAL A 750 -43.78 17.06 -7.59
N GLN A 751 -44.71 17.10 -8.55
CA GLN A 751 -44.39 17.34 -9.96
C GLN A 751 -43.70 18.69 -10.17
N MET A 752 -44.15 19.76 -9.51
CA MET A 752 -43.51 21.07 -9.62
C MET A 752 -42.14 21.10 -8.95
N ARG A 753 -41.96 20.42 -7.81
CA ARG A 753 -40.63 20.24 -7.19
C ARG A 753 -39.67 19.52 -8.14
N ASP A 754 -40.13 18.46 -8.80
CA ASP A 754 -39.33 17.68 -9.74
C ASP A 754 -38.99 18.51 -10.99
N ALA A 755 -39.92 19.34 -11.46
CA ALA A 755 -39.69 20.29 -12.56
C ALA A 755 -38.65 21.37 -12.17
N GLN A 756 -38.73 21.95 -10.97
CA GLN A 756 -37.75 22.92 -10.46
C GLN A 756 -36.36 22.27 -10.30
N THR A 757 -36.32 21.06 -9.76
CA THR A 757 -35.07 20.30 -9.60
C THR A 757 -34.46 19.96 -10.95
N SER A 758 -35.27 19.55 -11.92
CA SER A 758 -34.82 19.25 -13.29
C SER A 758 -34.31 20.49 -14.01
N LEU A 759 -34.96 21.65 -13.84
CA LEU A 759 -34.48 22.92 -14.37
C LEU A 759 -33.07 23.26 -13.86
N VAL A 760 -32.88 23.23 -12.53
CA VAL A 760 -31.57 23.51 -11.93
C VAL A 760 -30.55 22.46 -12.35
N ARG A 761 -30.93 21.18 -12.39
CA ARG A 761 -30.06 20.08 -12.83
C ARG A 761 -29.48 20.34 -14.21
N GLU A 762 -30.34 20.59 -15.20
CA GLU A 762 -29.93 20.76 -16.60
C GLU A 762 -29.13 22.05 -16.81
N THR A 763 -29.60 23.16 -16.24
CA THR A 763 -28.92 24.47 -16.42
C THR A 763 -27.57 24.51 -15.71
N LEU A 764 -27.49 23.98 -14.49
CA LEU A 764 -26.24 23.95 -13.72
C LEU A 764 -25.23 22.96 -14.31
N ALA A 765 -25.69 21.82 -14.83
CA ALA A 765 -24.84 20.86 -15.53
C ALA A 765 -24.14 21.51 -16.73
N VAL A 766 -24.87 22.27 -17.55
CA VAL A 766 -24.31 23.00 -18.69
C VAL A 766 -23.34 24.09 -18.23
N TYR A 767 -23.71 24.87 -17.22
CA TYR A 767 -22.86 25.95 -16.70
C TYR A 767 -21.53 25.43 -16.14
N ALA A 768 -21.57 24.33 -15.38
CA ALA A 768 -20.40 23.77 -14.71
C ALA A 768 -19.64 22.72 -15.54
N GLY A 769 -20.18 22.32 -16.70
CA GLY A 769 -19.57 21.32 -17.57
C GLY A 769 -19.59 19.90 -17.01
N VAL A 770 -20.56 19.57 -16.16
CA VAL A 770 -20.68 18.27 -15.47
C VAL A 770 -21.88 17.46 -15.97
N GLY A 771 -21.95 16.17 -15.64
CA GLY A 771 -23.13 15.36 -15.94
C GLY A 771 -24.37 15.83 -15.18
N ALA A 772 -25.56 15.69 -15.78
CA ALA A 772 -26.83 16.11 -15.17
C ALA A 772 -27.02 15.51 -13.76
N GLU A 773 -26.72 14.22 -13.58
CA GLU A 773 -26.85 13.54 -12.28
C GLU A 773 -25.87 14.05 -11.20
N GLN A 774 -24.77 14.69 -11.59
CA GLN A 774 -23.78 15.27 -10.65
C GLN A 774 -24.16 16.69 -10.20
N ALA A 775 -24.93 17.43 -11.00
CA ALA A 775 -25.18 18.85 -10.77
C ALA A 775 -25.83 19.15 -9.41
N ILE A 776 -26.84 18.38 -9.03
CA ILE A 776 -27.56 18.56 -7.77
C ILE A 776 -26.70 18.18 -6.56
N PRO A 777 -26.03 17.01 -6.52
CA PRO A 777 -25.04 16.71 -5.47
C PRO A 777 -23.94 17.76 -5.33
N ILE A 778 -23.42 18.33 -6.42
CA ILE A 778 -22.41 19.40 -6.37
C ILE A 778 -22.98 20.67 -5.74
N LEU A 779 -24.22 21.06 -6.09
CA LEU A 779 -24.88 22.22 -5.49
C LEU A 779 -25.05 22.03 -3.98
N TYR A 780 -25.48 20.84 -3.55
CA TYR A 780 -25.56 20.50 -2.14
C TYR A 780 -24.19 20.53 -1.46
N TRP A 781 -23.16 19.98 -2.10
CA TRP A 781 -21.80 20.03 -1.58
C TRP A 781 -21.29 21.47 -1.43
N ALA A 782 -21.75 22.40 -2.29
CA ALA A 782 -21.53 23.84 -2.20
C ALA A 782 -22.41 24.58 -1.18
N GLN A 783 -23.03 23.86 -0.25
CA GLN A 783 -23.87 24.41 0.83
C GLN A 783 -25.11 25.15 0.33
N ALA A 784 -25.64 24.77 -0.83
CA ALA A 784 -26.88 25.33 -1.36
C ALA A 784 -27.88 24.23 -1.71
N THR A 785 -29.16 24.53 -1.48
CA THR A 785 -30.27 23.70 -1.94
C THR A 785 -30.86 24.29 -3.23
N VAL A 786 -31.55 23.48 -4.02
CA VAL A 786 -32.30 23.92 -5.21
C VAL A 786 -33.17 25.17 -4.93
N PRO A 787 -34.02 25.20 -3.89
CA PRO A 787 -34.86 26.36 -3.63
C PRO A 787 -34.07 27.60 -3.18
N GLN A 788 -32.99 27.44 -2.41
CA GLN A 788 -32.12 28.56 -2.04
C GLN A 788 -31.45 29.16 -3.27
N PHE A 789 -30.95 28.33 -4.19
CA PHE A 789 -30.37 28.78 -5.44
C PHE A 789 -31.40 29.54 -6.30
N LEU A 790 -32.60 28.98 -6.49
CA LEU A 790 -33.67 29.64 -7.25
C LEU A 790 -34.11 30.96 -6.62
N SER A 791 -34.18 31.03 -5.28
CA SER A 791 -34.50 32.26 -4.55
C SER A 791 -33.43 33.33 -4.76
N LEU A 792 -32.14 32.97 -4.68
CA LEU A 792 -31.02 33.89 -4.91
C LEU A 792 -31.02 34.45 -6.35
N VAL A 793 -31.32 33.61 -7.35
CA VAL A 793 -31.47 34.05 -8.74
C VAL A 793 -32.67 34.99 -8.91
N HIS A 794 -33.80 34.69 -8.24
CA HIS A 794 -35.00 35.52 -8.32
C HIS A 794 -34.84 36.88 -7.60
N GLU A 795 -34.18 36.93 -6.44
CA GLU A 795 -33.93 38.16 -5.69
C GLU A 795 -33.06 39.17 -6.46
N GLN A 796 -32.17 38.71 -7.36
CA GLN A 796 -31.45 39.60 -8.29
C GLN A 796 -32.41 40.31 -9.27
N VAL A 797 -33.54 39.70 -9.62
CA VAL A 797 -34.50 40.21 -10.61
C VAL A 797 -35.30 41.40 -10.08
N GLY A 798 -35.69 41.39 -8.79
CA GLY A 798 -36.53 42.45 -8.19
C GLY A 798 -35.86 43.83 -8.13
N MET A 799 -34.53 43.88 -8.16
CA MET A 799 -33.74 45.10 -7.91
C MET A 799 -33.19 45.76 -9.18
N SER A 800 -33.45 45.19 -10.37
CA SER A 800 -33.06 45.78 -11.66
C SER A 800 -33.99 46.93 -12.11
N SER A 801 -35.02 47.28 -11.32
CA SER A 801 -36.05 48.26 -11.72
C SER A 801 -36.01 49.63 -11.02
N VAL A 802 -35.29 49.85 -9.91
CA VAL A 802 -35.17 51.19 -9.30
C VAL A 802 -33.85 51.34 -8.55
N GLY A 803 -33.11 52.42 -8.80
CA GLY A 803 -31.77 52.67 -8.28
C GLY A 803 -31.67 52.63 -6.74
N SER A 804 -30.95 51.64 -6.20
CA SER A 804 -30.55 51.60 -4.79
C SER A 804 -29.17 50.94 -4.62
N GLY A 805 -28.11 51.75 -4.69
CA GLY A 805 -26.70 51.34 -4.77
C GLY A 805 -26.02 50.89 -3.47
N ARG A 806 -26.69 50.17 -2.56
CA ARG A 806 -26.03 49.58 -1.38
C ARG A 806 -26.41 48.13 -1.06
N ASN A 807 -27.64 47.70 -1.39
CA ASN A 807 -28.04 46.28 -1.24
C ASN A 807 -27.75 45.43 -2.49
N SER A 808 -27.61 46.03 -3.67
CA SER A 808 -27.23 45.32 -4.91
C SER A 808 -25.89 44.59 -4.81
N GLY A 809 -24.92 45.13 -4.07
CA GLY A 809 -23.59 44.51 -3.92
C GLY A 809 -23.60 43.26 -3.02
N ARG A 810 -24.36 43.25 -1.92
CA ARG A 810 -24.29 42.14 -0.94
C ARG A 810 -24.91 40.83 -1.44
N ASN A 811 -26.03 40.89 -2.16
CA ASN A 811 -26.70 39.68 -2.66
C ASN A 811 -26.09 39.16 -3.97
N ALA A 812 -25.60 40.05 -4.84
CA ALA A 812 -24.81 39.66 -5.99
C ALA A 812 -23.54 38.90 -5.56
N ASN A 813 -22.86 39.36 -4.51
CA ASN A 813 -21.69 38.68 -3.98
C ASN A 813 -22.03 37.26 -3.49
N LYS A 814 -23.14 37.04 -2.78
CA LYS A 814 -23.51 35.69 -2.29
C LYS A 814 -23.75 34.67 -3.42
N LEU A 815 -24.44 35.05 -4.49
CA LEU A 815 -24.68 34.16 -5.63
C LEU A 815 -23.37 33.88 -6.39
N LEU A 816 -22.52 34.89 -6.55
CA LEU A 816 -21.22 34.74 -7.20
C LEU A 816 -20.25 33.90 -6.37
N ASP A 817 -20.27 34.04 -5.05
CA ASP A 817 -19.51 33.20 -4.10
C ASP A 817 -19.97 31.74 -4.21
N LEU A 818 -21.29 31.50 -4.23
CA LEU A 818 -21.85 30.16 -4.46
C LEU A 818 -21.41 29.58 -5.81
N LEU A 819 -21.47 30.36 -6.90
CA LEU A 819 -21.06 29.90 -8.22
C LEU A 819 -19.55 29.66 -8.33
N ALA A 820 -18.71 30.45 -7.65
CA ALA A 820 -17.28 30.19 -7.55
C ALA A 820 -17.02 28.84 -6.86
N GLU A 821 -17.81 28.56 -5.83
CA GLU A 821 -17.69 27.36 -5.01
C GLU A 821 -18.28 26.11 -5.70
N VAL A 822 -19.31 26.28 -6.54
CA VAL A 822 -19.78 25.27 -7.49
C VAL A 822 -18.70 24.98 -8.53
N ARG A 823 -18.09 26.00 -9.16
CA ARG A 823 -17.00 25.81 -10.13
C ARG A 823 -15.84 25.01 -9.53
N ARG A 824 -15.37 25.41 -8.34
CA ARG A 824 -14.30 24.71 -7.60
C ARG A 824 -14.62 23.22 -7.40
N ARG A 825 -15.83 22.90 -6.96
CA ARG A 825 -16.23 21.49 -6.74
C ARG A 825 -16.48 20.71 -8.03
N SER A 826 -17.01 21.37 -9.05
CA SER A 826 -17.19 20.78 -10.37
C SER A 826 -15.85 20.42 -11.00
N GLU A 827 -14.84 21.28 -10.88
CA GLU A 827 -13.47 20.97 -11.31
C GLU A 827 -12.90 19.75 -10.57
N VAL A 828 -13.14 19.62 -9.26
CA VAL A 828 -12.75 18.42 -8.50
C VAL A 828 -13.48 17.17 -8.99
N VAL A 829 -14.80 17.24 -9.19
CA VAL A 829 -15.60 16.11 -9.69
C VAL A 829 -15.14 15.67 -11.08
N LEU A 830 -14.81 16.61 -11.96
CA LEU A 830 -14.31 16.32 -13.30
C LEU A 830 -12.89 15.75 -13.28
N THR A 831 -11.99 16.36 -12.51
CA THR A 831 -10.57 15.95 -12.45
C THR A 831 -10.42 14.58 -11.79
N LEU A 832 -11.23 14.29 -10.78
CA LEU A 832 -11.24 13.02 -10.09
C LEU A 832 -12.30 12.04 -10.65
N GLU A 833 -13.00 12.39 -11.73
CA GLU A 833 -14.02 11.53 -12.37
C GLU A 833 -15.05 10.94 -11.38
N LEU A 834 -15.48 11.72 -10.38
CA LEU A 834 -16.36 11.22 -9.31
C LEU A 834 -17.76 10.92 -9.81
N SER A 835 -18.27 9.72 -9.54
CA SER A 835 -19.65 9.36 -9.89
C SER A 835 -20.67 10.11 -9.02
N ALA A 836 -21.89 10.29 -9.54
CA ALA A 836 -22.98 10.92 -8.79
C ALA A 836 -23.31 10.14 -7.51
N GLU A 837 -23.26 8.80 -7.58
CA GLU A 837 -23.54 7.93 -6.43
C GLU A 837 -22.46 8.03 -5.35
N LEU A 838 -21.17 8.06 -5.73
CA LEU A 838 -20.09 8.30 -4.79
C LEU A 838 -20.26 9.63 -4.06
N LEU A 839 -20.58 10.69 -4.80
CA LEU A 839 -20.76 12.01 -4.22
C LEU A 839 -21.97 12.05 -3.27
N GLN A 840 -23.04 11.33 -3.58
CA GLN A 840 -24.20 11.16 -2.69
C GLN A 840 -23.82 10.39 -1.42
N ASP A 841 -23.17 9.23 -1.53
CA ASP A 841 -22.72 8.45 -0.37
C ASP A 841 -21.80 9.27 0.54
N TYR A 842 -20.88 10.05 -0.06
CA TYR A 842 -20.02 10.97 0.69
C TYR A 842 -20.83 12.01 1.48
N LEU A 843 -21.81 12.66 0.86
CA LEU A 843 -22.62 13.70 1.49
C LEU A 843 -23.62 13.16 2.53
N ASP A 844 -24.10 11.93 2.33
CA ASP A 844 -25.11 11.32 3.20
C ASP A 844 -24.51 10.77 4.48
N TYR A 845 -23.38 10.05 4.39
CA TYR A 845 -22.74 9.44 5.57
C TYR A 845 -21.21 9.36 5.48
N GLY A 846 -20.65 9.31 4.28
CA GLY A 846 -19.22 9.05 4.06
C GLY A 846 -18.31 10.12 4.66
N TYR A 847 -18.68 11.39 4.65
CA TYR A 847 -17.89 12.45 5.29
C TYR A 847 -17.55 12.12 6.77
N LEU A 848 -18.51 11.55 7.50
CA LEU A 848 -18.32 11.12 8.88
C LEU A 848 -17.73 9.71 8.96
N ALA A 849 -18.38 8.73 8.34
CA ALA A 849 -18.03 7.31 8.48
C ALA A 849 -16.67 6.96 7.85
N TRP A 850 -16.32 7.61 6.74
CA TRP A 850 -15.11 7.31 5.99
C TRP A 850 -13.90 8.16 6.39
N LEU A 851 -14.13 9.44 6.70
CA LEU A 851 -13.06 10.42 6.91
C LEU A 851 -12.93 10.91 8.36
N ASP A 852 -13.92 10.62 9.21
CA ASP A 852 -14.10 11.20 10.55
C ASP A 852 -14.18 12.75 10.51
N GLN A 853 -14.83 13.28 9.48
CA GLN A 853 -15.02 14.72 9.27
C GLN A 853 -16.39 15.13 9.83
N SER A 854 -16.44 16.21 10.62
CA SER A 854 -17.69 16.70 11.20
C SER A 854 -18.54 17.53 10.22
N ASP A 855 -17.87 18.28 9.34
CA ASP A 855 -18.51 19.09 8.30
C ASP A 855 -18.52 18.34 6.96
N LYS A 856 -19.69 17.98 6.45
CA LYS A 856 -19.84 17.30 5.15
C LYS A 856 -19.47 18.16 3.94
N TYR A 857 -19.35 19.47 4.11
CA TYR A 857 -19.06 20.41 3.04
C TYR A 857 -17.58 20.80 2.95
N ALA A 858 -16.79 20.45 3.96
CA ALA A 858 -15.36 20.75 3.97
C ALA A 858 -14.63 19.96 2.87
N LEU A 859 -13.94 20.70 2.01
CA LEU A 859 -13.08 20.18 0.95
C LEU A 859 -11.64 20.55 1.30
N THR A 860 -10.93 19.61 1.92
CA THR A 860 -9.56 19.76 2.42
C THR A 860 -8.59 18.86 1.64
N VAL A 861 -7.29 18.97 1.94
CA VAL A 861 -6.29 18.00 1.43
C VAL A 861 -6.67 16.57 1.81
N ARG A 862 -7.17 16.36 3.04
CA ARG A 862 -7.65 15.04 3.50
C ARG A 862 -8.77 14.52 2.62
N THR A 863 -9.74 15.37 2.30
CA THR A 863 -10.87 15.02 1.42
C THR A 863 -10.37 14.64 0.02
N LEU A 864 -9.50 15.45 -0.58
CA LEU A 864 -8.94 15.17 -1.91
C LEU A 864 -8.10 13.89 -1.91
N TYR A 865 -7.26 13.67 -0.90
CA TYR A 865 -6.45 12.46 -0.76
C TYR A 865 -7.34 11.21 -0.77
N TYR A 866 -8.31 11.11 0.13
CA TYR A 866 -9.10 9.88 0.22
C TYR A 866 -10.07 9.67 -0.94
N LEU A 867 -10.53 10.73 -1.61
CA LEU A 867 -11.26 10.59 -2.87
C LEU A 867 -10.34 10.00 -3.97
N THR A 868 -9.08 10.44 -4.06
CA THR A 868 -8.11 9.82 -4.97
C THR A 868 -7.77 8.38 -4.58
N THR A 869 -7.66 8.07 -3.28
CA THR A 869 -7.47 6.70 -2.79
C THR A 869 -8.63 5.79 -3.20
N LEU A 870 -9.87 6.28 -3.12
CA LEU A 870 -11.03 5.50 -3.55
C LEU A 870 -11.01 5.22 -5.06
N ASN A 871 -10.67 6.21 -5.87
CA ASN A 871 -10.50 6.00 -7.32
C ASN A 871 -9.38 5.02 -7.63
N ARG A 872 -8.28 5.08 -6.88
CA ARG A 872 -7.19 4.11 -6.96
C ARG A 872 -7.68 2.71 -6.60
N ALA A 873 -8.54 2.59 -5.58
CA ALA A 873 -9.20 1.33 -5.22
C ALA A 873 -10.02 0.78 -6.39
N PHE A 874 -10.82 1.63 -7.06
CA PHE A 874 -11.61 1.24 -8.21
C PHE A 874 -10.74 0.79 -9.39
N ALA A 875 -9.62 1.47 -9.64
CA ALA A 875 -8.69 1.12 -10.71
C ALA A 875 -7.94 -0.20 -10.45
N LEU A 876 -7.70 -0.55 -9.19
CA LEU A 876 -7.03 -1.80 -8.80
C LEU A 876 -7.98 -3.00 -8.74
N GLY A 877 -9.30 -2.76 -8.64
CA GLY A 877 -10.32 -3.78 -8.56
C GLY A 877 -10.69 -4.39 -9.91
N ASP A 878 -11.05 -5.67 -9.90
CA ASP A 878 -11.52 -6.42 -11.09
C ASP A 878 -13.05 -6.33 -11.26
N GLN A 879 -13.73 -5.65 -10.33
CA GLN A 879 -15.18 -5.56 -10.25
C GLN A 879 -15.67 -4.10 -10.39
N PRO A 880 -16.95 -3.87 -10.74
CA PRO A 880 -17.51 -2.52 -10.82
C PRO A 880 -17.40 -1.77 -9.49
N ALA A 881 -17.06 -0.47 -9.55
CA ALA A 881 -16.92 0.42 -8.38
C ALA A 881 -18.09 0.33 -7.39
N GLN A 882 -19.30 0.08 -7.90
CA GLN A 882 -20.52 -0.10 -7.12
C GLN A 882 -20.38 -1.16 -6.02
N LYS A 883 -19.69 -2.28 -6.29
CA LYS A 883 -19.54 -3.35 -5.29
C LYS A 883 -18.75 -2.91 -4.06
N LEU A 884 -17.75 -2.05 -4.23
CA LEU A 884 -16.98 -1.51 -3.12
C LEU A 884 -17.77 -0.44 -2.35
N LEU A 885 -18.54 0.41 -3.05
CA LEU A 885 -19.45 1.37 -2.40
C LEU A 885 -20.52 0.65 -1.57
N ASP A 886 -21.15 -0.38 -2.15
CA ASP A 886 -22.12 -1.23 -1.45
C ASP A 886 -21.50 -1.93 -0.24
N TYR A 887 -20.26 -2.41 -0.36
CA TYR A 887 -19.52 -2.96 0.77
C TYR A 887 -19.36 -1.93 1.90
N LEU A 888 -18.87 -0.72 1.61
CA LEU A 888 -18.68 0.33 2.60
C LEU A 888 -20.01 0.74 3.25
N ARG A 889 -21.09 0.82 2.46
CA ARG A 889 -22.44 1.12 2.93
C ARG A 889 -22.95 0.06 3.90
N GLN A 890 -22.83 -1.21 3.53
CA GLN A 890 -23.29 -2.33 4.36
C GLN A 890 -22.47 -2.44 5.65
N VAL A 891 -21.14 -2.30 5.58
CA VAL A 891 -20.27 -2.42 6.75
C VAL A 891 -20.50 -1.27 7.76
N ASN A 892 -20.74 -0.06 7.28
CA ASN A 892 -21.06 1.07 8.15
C ASN A 892 -22.49 1.02 8.70
N ALA A 893 -23.39 0.28 8.04
CA ALA A 893 -24.74 -0.01 8.53
C ALA A 893 -24.80 -1.24 9.48
N LEU A 894 -23.69 -1.95 9.70
CA LEU A 894 -23.67 -3.13 10.57
C LEU A 894 -24.07 -2.79 12.01
N PRO A 895 -25.03 -3.52 12.60
CA PRO A 895 -25.33 -3.39 14.02
C PRO A 895 -24.18 -3.92 14.88
N TYR A 896 -24.25 -3.67 16.20
CA TYR A 896 -23.31 -4.29 17.14
C TYR A 896 -23.56 -5.81 17.18
N VAL A 897 -22.60 -6.59 16.67
CA VAL A 897 -22.67 -8.06 16.57
C VAL A 897 -21.52 -8.72 17.33
N THR A 898 -21.77 -9.91 17.90
CA THR A 898 -20.81 -10.68 18.69
C THR A 898 -20.89 -12.18 18.36
N GLY A 899 -19.89 -12.98 18.74
CA GLY A 899 -19.92 -14.43 18.58
C GLY A 899 -19.95 -14.88 17.11
N ASP A 900 -20.85 -15.81 16.77
CA ASP A 900 -20.96 -16.37 15.42
C ASP A 900 -21.32 -15.32 14.37
N ALA A 901 -22.18 -14.35 14.71
CA ALA A 901 -22.54 -13.25 13.82
C ALA A 901 -21.33 -12.36 13.47
N ALA A 902 -20.48 -12.04 14.46
CA ALA A 902 -19.23 -11.31 14.21
C ALA A 902 -18.24 -12.12 13.36
N SER A 903 -18.12 -13.43 13.62
CA SER A 903 -17.29 -14.33 12.81
C SER A 903 -17.76 -14.40 11.35
N LEU A 904 -19.07 -14.53 11.14
CA LEU A 904 -19.68 -14.58 9.81
C LEU A 904 -19.47 -13.26 9.06
N ALA A 905 -19.73 -12.11 9.72
CA ALA A 905 -19.53 -10.79 9.13
C ALA A 905 -18.05 -10.56 8.74
N ARG A 906 -17.10 -10.97 9.60
CA ARG A 906 -15.66 -10.89 9.31
C ARG A 906 -15.28 -11.71 8.07
N GLN A 907 -15.78 -12.95 7.98
CA GLN A 907 -15.47 -13.83 6.86
C GLN A 907 -16.09 -13.32 5.56
N ALA A 908 -17.35 -12.90 5.58
CA ALA A 908 -18.05 -12.33 4.43
C ALA A 908 -17.36 -11.04 3.95
N ALA A 909 -16.95 -10.16 4.87
CA ALA A 909 -16.25 -8.93 4.54
C ALA A 909 -14.91 -9.19 3.84
N ALA A 910 -14.12 -10.14 4.36
CA ALA A 910 -12.83 -10.49 3.75
C ALA A 910 -13.00 -11.09 2.35
N ILE A 911 -14.02 -11.93 2.14
CA ILE A 911 -14.35 -12.49 0.82
C ILE A 911 -14.74 -11.37 -0.15
N LYS A 912 -15.66 -10.47 0.23
CA LYS A 912 -16.09 -9.38 -0.64
C LYS A 912 -14.94 -8.49 -1.11
N LEU A 913 -14.02 -8.15 -0.21
CA LEU A 913 -12.82 -7.37 -0.55
C LEU A 913 -11.87 -8.18 -1.45
N ALA A 914 -11.62 -9.45 -1.13
CA ALA A 914 -10.78 -10.34 -1.94
C ALA A 914 -11.32 -10.49 -3.36
N ASP A 915 -12.63 -10.71 -3.50
CA ASP A 915 -13.33 -10.82 -4.78
C ASP A 915 -13.29 -9.49 -5.57
N PHE A 916 -13.39 -8.35 -4.88
CA PHE A 916 -13.30 -7.03 -5.51
C PHE A 916 -11.90 -6.77 -6.07
N PHE A 917 -10.84 -7.05 -5.31
CA PHE A 917 -9.46 -6.78 -5.69
C PHE A 917 -8.77 -7.90 -6.48
N GLY A 918 -9.44 -9.03 -6.70
CA GLY A 918 -8.82 -10.21 -7.29
C GLY A 918 -7.64 -10.73 -6.46
N TRP A 919 -7.76 -10.64 -5.13
CA TRP A 919 -6.67 -10.92 -4.18
C TRP A 919 -7.00 -12.10 -3.25
N SER A 920 -6.03 -12.65 -2.53
CA SER A 920 -6.29 -13.78 -1.62
C SER A 920 -7.09 -13.34 -0.39
N VAL A 921 -8.10 -14.13 -0.02
CA VAL A 921 -8.84 -13.94 1.25
C VAL A 921 -7.89 -13.96 2.46
N GLN A 922 -6.82 -14.75 2.40
CA GLN A 922 -5.83 -14.81 3.49
C GLN A 922 -5.05 -13.49 3.61
N GLU A 923 -4.64 -12.90 2.49
CA GLU A 923 -3.88 -11.65 2.48
C GLU A 923 -4.73 -10.46 2.92
N VAL A 924 -6.01 -10.42 2.51
CA VAL A 924 -6.98 -9.43 3.01
C VAL A 924 -7.15 -9.56 4.53
N ARG A 925 -7.31 -10.79 5.05
CA ARG A 925 -7.41 -11.02 6.50
C ARG A 925 -6.14 -10.60 7.24
N GLU A 926 -4.98 -10.83 6.65
CA GLU A 926 -3.69 -10.44 7.19
C GLU A 926 -3.57 -8.91 7.31
N CYS A 927 -4.10 -8.17 6.33
CA CYS A 927 -4.19 -6.71 6.41
C CYS A 927 -5.18 -6.27 7.50
N VAL A 928 -6.42 -6.76 7.42
CA VAL A 928 -7.51 -6.32 8.31
C VAL A 928 -7.23 -6.65 9.78
N SER A 929 -6.49 -7.74 10.07
CA SER A 929 -6.10 -8.10 11.44
C SER A 929 -5.23 -7.05 12.13
N ARG A 930 -4.43 -6.30 11.35
CA ARG A 930 -3.52 -5.22 11.79
C ARG A 930 -4.17 -3.83 11.82
N ILE A 931 -5.27 -3.65 11.11
CA ILE A 931 -5.95 -2.37 10.96
C ILE A 931 -6.94 -2.10 12.09
N ASP A 932 -7.82 -3.07 12.37
CA ASP A 932 -8.94 -2.90 13.29
C ASP A 932 -8.56 -3.45 14.66
N SER A 933 -8.48 -2.59 15.68
CA SER A 933 -8.19 -3.02 17.05
C SER A 933 -9.41 -3.63 17.75
N THR A 934 -10.60 -3.55 17.15
CA THR A 934 -11.81 -4.18 17.68
C THR A 934 -11.87 -5.67 17.36
N ASP A 935 -12.72 -6.40 18.08
CA ASP A 935 -12.93 -7.83 17.83
C ASP A 935 -13.60 -8.11 16.48
N LEU A 936 -14.25 -7.13 15.83
CA LEU A 936 -14.96 -7.35 14.57
C LEU A 936 -13.99 -7.68 13.43
N LYS A 937 -12.85 -6.97 13.36
CA LYS A 937 -11.82 -7.08 12.31
C LYS A 937 -12.42 -6.88 10.92
N VAL A 938 -13.02 -5.72 10.67
CA VAL A 938 -13.63 -5.36 9.38
C VAL A 938 -13.21 -3.95 8.95
N LEU A 939 -12.94 -3.77 7.66
CA LEU A 939 -12.59 -2.48 7.04
C LEU A 939 -13.83 -1.60 6.87
N LYS A 940 -13.88 -0.46 7.57
CA LYS A 940 -15.02 0.47 7.60
C LYS A 940 -14.78 1.83 6.96
N ASN A 941 -13.54 2.31 6.97
CA ASN A 941 -13.22 3.69 6.60
C ASN A 941 -12.08 3.78 5.57
N LEU A 942 -11.83 4.99 5.03
CA LEU A 942 -10.87 5.16 3.93
C LEU A 942 -9.41 5.19 4.37
N THR A 943 -9.12 5.43 5.66
CA THR A 943 -7.76 5.24 6.20
C THR A 943 -7.38 3.76 6.17
N GLN A 944 -8.34 2.91 6.53
CA GLN A 944 -8.19 1.46 6.49
C GLN A 944 -8.11 0.92 5.05
N LEU A 945 -8.90 1.50 4.14
CA LEU A 945 -8.81 1.19 2.71
C LEU A 945 -7.46 1.58 2.11
N ASP A 946 -6.96 2.77 2.44
CA ASP A 946 -5.66 3.26 1.98
C ASP A 946 -4.54 2.31 2.37
N PHE A 947 -4.52 1.85 3.62
CA PHE A 947 -3.57 0.85 4.10
C PHE A 947 -3.64 -0.45 3.29
N LEU A 948 -4.84 -0.99 3.05
CA LEU A 948 -5.00 -2.21 2.27
C LEU A 948 -4.50 -2.03 0.84
N ILE A 949 -4.79 -0.88 0.22
CA ILE A 949 -4.33 -0.55 -1.14
C ILE A 949 -2.81 -0.46 -1.20
N ARG A 950 -2.15 0.23 -0.25
CA ARG A 950 -0.70 0.35 -0.21
C ARG A 950 0.00 -1.00 -0.13
N VAL A 951 -0.54 -1.92 0.68
CA VAL A 951 -0.01 -3.29 0.81
C VAL A 951 -0.30 -4.12 -0.45
N LEU A 952 -1.50 -4.02 -1.02
CA LEU A 952 -1.87 -4.69 -2.27
C LEU A 952 -0.94 -4.27 -3.43
N GLU A 953 -0.65 -2.98 -3.55
CA GLU A 953 0.23 -2.46 -4.59
C GLU A 953 1.66 -2.91 -4.37
N LEU A 954 2.16 -2.84 -3.13
CA LEU A 954 3.48 -3.35 -2.81
C LEU A 954 3.59 -4.85 -3.10
N SER A 955 2.54 -5.62 -2.82
CA SER A 955 2.45 -7.04 -3.16
C SER A 955 2.48 -7.26 -4.67
N ARG A 956 1.75 -6.47 -5.47
CA ARG A 956 1.78 -6.54 -6.94
C ARG A 956 3.13 -6.11 -7.53
N GLU A 957 3.80 -5.12 -6.94
CA GLU A 957 5.12 -4.61 -7.37
C GLU A 957 6.26 -5.59 -7.04
N THR A 958 6.21 -6.23 -5.88
CA THR A 958 7.30 -7.09 -5.36
C THR A 958 7.05 -8.59 -5.53
N GLY A 959 5.80 -9.02 -5.70
CA GLY A 959 5.40 -10.43 -5.68
C GLY A 959 5.35 -11.05 -4.27
N MET A 960 5.62 -10.26 -3.22
CA MET A 960 5.56 -10.70 -1.83
C MET A 960 4.12 -10.79 -1.34
N ASP A 961 3.85 -11.76 -0.47
CA ASP A 961 2.57 -11.85 0.24
C ASP A 961 2.49 -10.83 1.39
N ALA A 962 1.28 -10.51 1.82
CA ALA A 962 1.03 -9.49 2.84
C ALA A 962 1.81 -9.75 4.14
N LEU A 963 1.93 -11.00 4.59
CA LEU A 963 2.69 -11.34 5.80
C LEU A 963 4.15 -10.93 5.68
N THR A 964 4.82 -11.29 4.58
CA THR A 964 6.22 -10.93 4.31
C THR A 964 6.40 -9.41 4.30
N ILE A 965 5.49 -8.68 3.64
CA ILE A 965 5.50 -7.21 3.63
C ILE A 965 5.42 -6.65 5.06
N PHE A 966 4.54 -7.19 5.90
CA PHE A 966 4.42 -6.75 7.28
C PHE A 966 5.60 -7.12 8.15
N LEU A 967 6.25 -8.26 7.93
CA LEU A 967 7.45 -8.61 8.68
C LEU A 967 8.58 -7.63 8.39
N ILE A 968 8.79 -7.26 7.12
CA ILE A 968 9.80 -6.26 6.71
C ILE A 968 9.42 -4.88 7.24
N GLY A 969 8.18 -4.44 7.03
CA GLY A 969 7.72 -3.09 7.39
C GLY A 969 7.50 -2.83 8.88
N ASN A 970 7.58 -3.86 9.73
CA ASN A 970 7.52 -3.73 11.19
C ASN A 970 8.84 -4.13 11.87
N LEU A 971 9.94 -4.19 11.13
CA LEU A 971 11.25 -4.46 11.71
C LEU A 971 11.60 -3.33 12.71
N PRO A 972 12.03 -3.66 13.94
CA PRO A 972 12.39 -2.64 14.90
C PRO A 972 13.72 -1.96 14.51
N GLU A 973 13.88 -0.69 14.90
CA GLU A 973 15.19 -0.01 14.82
C GLU A 973 16.25 -0.73 15.67
N SER A 974 15.83 -1.23 16.85
CA SER A 974 16.65 -2.03 17.76
C SER A 974 16.95 -3.43 17.21
N ILE A 975 18.01 -4.05 17.73
CA ILE A 975 18.44 -5.38 17.30
C ILE A 975 17.47 -6.46 17.83
N ASP A 976 16.73 -7.10 16.92
CA ASP A 976 15.93 -8.29 17.17
C ASP A 976 16.29 -9.39 16.15
N LYS A 977 17.26 -10.25 16.50
CA LYS A 977 17.77 -11.28 15.58
C LYS A 977 16.67 -12.16 14.98
N GLN A 978 15.62 -12.47 15.75
CA GLN A 978 14.57 -13.37 15.29
C GLN A 978 13.67 -12.66 14.27
N ALA A 979 13.23 -11.43 14.55
CA ALA A 979 12.39 -10.68 13.61
C ALA A 979 13.09 -10.47 12.25
N TYR A 980 14.39 -10.12 12.27
CA TYR A 980 15.17 -9.98 11.04
C TYR A 980 15.40 -11.32 10.32
N ALA A 981 15.56 -12.42 11.05
CA ALA A 981 15.70 -13.76 10.45
C ALA A 981 14.40 -14.21 9.76
N ASP A 982 13.27 -14.10 10.46
CA ASP A 982 11.94 -14.49 9.96
C ASP A 982 11.58 -13.68 8.69
N ALA A 983 11.84 -12.36 8.71
CA ALA A 983 11.63 -11.49 7.55
C ALA A 983 12.54 -11.87 6.36
N ALA A 984 13.83 -12.15 6.60
CA ALA A 984 14.79 -12.51 5.56
C ALA A 984 14.47 -13.87 4.92
N GLU A 985 14.05 -14.86 5.71
CA GLU A 985 13.68 -16.18 5.22
C GLU A 985 12.45 -16.12 4.31
N LEU A 986 11.37 -15.46 4.75
CA LEU A 986 10.16 -15.34 3.94
C LEU A 986 10.38 -14.48 2.69
N ALA A 987 11.15 -13.40 2.79
CA ALA A 987 11.52 -12.58 1.63
C ALA A 987 12.29 -13.40 0.58
N LEU A 988 13.27 -14.20 1.03
CA LEU A 988 14.07 -15.05 0.15
C LEU A 988 13.25 -16.18 -0.48
N LEU A 989 12.34 -16.80 0.27
CA LEU A 989 11.40 -17.80 -0.25
C LEU A 989 10.49 -17.20 -1.31
N GLY A 990 10.02 -15.97 -1.09
CA GLY A 990 9.24 -15.20 -2.05
C GLY A 990 9.99 -14.93 -3.36
N ALA A 991 11.29 -14.62 -3.28
CA ALA A 991 12.14 -14.34 -4.43
C ALA A 991 12.62 -15.59 -5.19
N SER A 992 12.83 -16.71 -4.49
CA SER A 992 13.40 -17.95 -5.05
C SER A 992 12.37 -18.84 -5.75
N GLY A 993 11.10 -18.72 -5.37
CA GLY A 993 10.02 -19.35 -6.10
C GLY A 993 9.65 -18.52 -7.32
N ALA A 994 9.77 -19.09 -8.53
CA ALA A 994 8.92 -18.65 -9.63
C ALA A 994 7.47 -18.93 -9.20
N ARG A 995 6.87 -18.04 -8.41
CA ARG A 995 5.49 -18.16 -7.98
C ARG A 995 4.67 -18.22 -9.25
N ALA A 996 4.06 -19.38 -9.51
CA ALA A 996 2.91 -19.43 -10.39
C ALA A 996 1.96 -18.34 -9.90
N PRO A 997 1.38 -17.52 -10.80
CA PRO A 997 0.45 -16.48 -10.38
C PRO A 997 -0.52 -17.12 -9.40
N LEU A 998 -0.57 -16.58 -8.18
CA LEU A 998 -1.58 -16.97 -7.20
C LEU A 998 -2.90 -16.80 -7.94
N MET A 999 -3.48 -17.87 -8.48
CA MET A 999 -4.84 -17.82 -8.94
C MET A 999 -5.61 -17.53 -7.67
N PRO A 1000 -6.19 -16.32 -7.50
CA PRO A 1000 -6.98 -16.04 -6.32
C PRO A 1000 -8.09 -17.08 -6.35
N VAL A 1001 -8.14 -17.95 -5.35
CA VAL A 1001 -9.31 -18.81 -5.15
C VAL A 1001 -10.30 -17.91 -4.44
N PRO A 1002 -11.30 -17.35 -5.15
CA PRO A 1002 -12.29 -16.49 -4.52
C PRO A 1002 -13.02 -17.37 -3.51
N GLY A 1003 -13.19 -16.89 -2.28
CA GLY A 1003 -14.00 -17.61 -1.32
C GLY A 1003 -15.45 -17.58 -1.80
N ASP A 1004 -16.12 -18.70 -1.94
CA ASP A 1004 -17.56 -18.67 -2.25
C ASP A 1004 -18.32 -18.16 -1.02
N LEU A 1005 -18.84 -16.94 -1.10
CA LEU A 1005 -19.63 -16.30 -0.04
C LEU A 1005 -20.79 -17.20 0.39
N ASN A 1006 -21.45 -17.87 -0.57
CA ASN A 1006 -22.59 -18.76 -0.29
C ASN A 1006 -22.18 -20.06 0.38
N ALA A 1007 -20.90 -20.46 0.32
CA ALA A 1007 -20.40 -21.64 1.02
C ALA A 1007 -20.17 -21.38 2.53
N LEU A 1008 -20.15 -20.12 2.98
CA LEU A 1008 -19.97 -19.80 4.41
C LEU A 1008 -21.16 -20.22 5.27
N VAL A 1009 -22.37 -20.11 4.73
CA VAL A 1009 -23.61 -20.32 5.46
C VAL A 1009 -24.65 -21.06 4.62
N THR A 1010 -25.18 -22.14 5.16
CA THR A 1010 -26.35 -22.81 4.61
C THR A 1010 -27.60 -22.19 5.22
N ILE A 1011 -28.43 -21.56 4.38
CA ILE A 1011 -29.71 -20.98 4.78
C ILE A 1011 -30.83 -21.93 4.36
N VAL A 1012 -31.62 -22.41 5.32
CA VAL A 1012 -32.83 -23.20 5.04
C VAL A 1012 -34.03 -22.45 5.56
N CYS A 1013 -34.95 -22.06 4.66
CA CYS A 1013 -36.19 -21.36 5.01
C CYS A 1013 -37.40 -22.23 4.65
N GLU A 1014 -38.21 -22.55 5.65
CA GLU A 1014 -39.42 -23.37 5.50
C GLU A 1014 -40.63 -22.63 6.04
N VAL A 1015 -41.78 -22.76 5.38
CA VAL A 1015 -43.06 -22.27 5.90
C VAL A 1015 -43.63 -23.28 6.87
N MET A 1016 -43.86 -22.88 8.11
CA MET A 1016 -44.49 -23.72 9.11
C MET A 1016 -46.01 -23.67 8.96
N GLY A 1017 -46.60 -24.74 8.42
CA GLY A 1017 -48.04 -24.87 8.24
C GLY A 1017 -48.48 -24.59 6.80
N GLY A 1018 -49.61 -23.89 6.64
CA GLY A 1018 -50.13 -23.50 5.32
C GLY A 1018 -49.49 -22.22 4.80
N SER A 1019 -49.29 -22.12 3.49
CA SER A 1019 -48.78 -20.92 2.80
C SER A 1019 -49.90 -19.98 2.33
N ILE A 1020 -51.13 -20.18 2.79
CA ILE A 1020 -52.32 -19.42 2.39
C ILE A 1020 -52.80 -18.63 3.60
N VAL A 1021 -53.00 -17.32 3.43
CA VAL A 1021 -53.52 -16.40 4.45
C VAL A 1021 -54.61 -15.53 3.88
N VAL A 1022 -55.49 -15.04 4.75
CA VAL A 1022 -56.59 -14.16 4.38
C VAL A 1022 -56.18 -12.68 4.57
N ALA A 1023 -56.42 -11.84 3.56
CA ALA A 1023 -56.23 -10.39 3.67
C ALA A 1023 -57.18 -9.77 4.72
N ASN A 1024 -56.77 -8.70 5.41
CA ASN A 1024 -57.63 -7.95 6.37
C ASN A 1024 -58.20 -8.75 7.56
N LYS A 1025 -57.89 -10.05 7.71
CA LYS A 1025 -58.36 -10.89 8.82
C LYS A 1025 -57.53 -10.67 10.09
N PRO A 1026 -58.12 -10.20 11.21
CA PRO A 1026 -57.37 -9.95 12.43
C PRO A 1026 -56.75 -11.24 13.01
N GLY A 1027 -55.42 -11.24 13.18
CA GLY A 1027 -54.69 -12.35 13.81
C GLY A 1027 -54.21 -13.44 12.85
N GLU A 1028 -54.52 -13.34 11.56
CA GLU A 1028 -54.02 -14.25 10.52
C GLU A 1028 -52.51 -14.06 10.32
N LYS A 1029 -51.75 -15.16 10.28
CA LYS A 1029 -50.28 -15.11 10.18
C LYS A 1029 -49.67 -16.38 9.61
N VAL A 1030 -48.55 -16.23 8.92
CA VAL A 1030 -47.67 -17.34 8.51
C VAL A 1030 -46.37 -17.26 9.30
N THR A 1031 -45.83 -18.40 9.73
CA THR A 1031 -44.54 -18.46 10.42
C THR A 1031 -43.50 -19.09 9.50
N TYR A 1032 -42.43 -18.36 9.22
CA TYR A 1032 -41.24 -18.88 8.57
C TYR A 1032 -40.27 -19.40 9.61
N LYS A 1033 -39.75 -20.61 9.40
CA LYS A 1033 -38.63 -21.17 10.14
C LYS A 1033 -37.36 -21.04 9.30
N VAL A 1034 -36.45 -20.19 9.73
CA VAL A 1034 -35.12 -20.03 9.12
C VAL A 1034 -34.12 -20.79 9.99
N THR A 1035 -33.33 -21.67 9.39
CA THR A 1035 -32.23 -22.39 10.06
C THR A 1035 -30.91 -22.03 9.39
N LEU A 1036 -29.95 -21.56 10.18
CA LEU A 1036 -28.62 -21.15 9.72
C LEU A 1036 -27.55 -22.10 10.25
N LYS A 1037 -26.72 -22.63 9.34
CA LYS A 1037 -25.57 -23.48 9.68
C LYS A 1037 -24.31 -23.02 8.96
N ASN A 1038 -23.15 -23.16 9.62
CA ASN A 1038 -21.86 -22.92 8.99
C ASN A 1038 -21.48 -24.04 7.99
N ALA A 1039 -20.35 -23.88 7.29
CA ALA A 1039 -19.82 -24.88 6.36
C ALA A 1039 -19.54 -26.26 7.00
N ALA A 1040 -19.28 -26.32 8.32
CA ALA A 1040 -19.08 -27.56 9.08
C ALA A 1040 -20.39 -28.19 9.59
N GLY A 1041 -21.55 -27.61 9.26
CA GLY A 1041 -22.87 -28.08 9.68
C GLY A 1041 -23.26 -27.70 11.12
N THR A 1042 -22.48 -26.86 11.80
CA THR A 1042 -22.77 -26.35 13.14
C THR A 1042 -23.77 -25.19 13.06
N ALA A 1043 -24.70 -25.10 14.02
CA ALA A 1043 -25.68 -24.02 14.08
C ALA A 1043 -25.01 -22.65 14.36
N LEU A 1044 -25.54 -21.58 13.76
CA LEU A 1044 -25.03 -20.21 13.92
C LEU A 1044 -25.98 -19.37 14.79
N SER A 1045 -25.52 -18.96 15.96
CA SER A 1045 -26.32 -18.22 16.95
C SER A 1045 -26.18 -16.70 16.83
N GLY A 1046 -27.25 -15.96 17.09
CA GLY A 1046 -27.25 -14.50 17.17
C GLY A 1046 -27.07 -13.77 15.83
N VAL A 1047 -27.30 -14.45 14.69
CA VAL A 1047 -27.18 -13.86 13.35
C VAL A 1047 -28.48 -13.15 12.98
N ASN A 1048 -28.39 -11.90 12.54
CA ASN A 1048 -29.56 -11.13 12.11
C ASN A 1048 -30.08 -11.61 10.76
N VAL A 1049 -31.40 -11.76 10.65
CA VAL A 1049 -32.10 -12.06 9.41
C VAL A 1049 -33.07 -10.93 9.10
N TYR A 1050 -32.82 -10.30 7.97
CA TYR A 1050 -33.60 -9.19 7.45
C TYR A 1050 -34.62 -9.68 6.44
N TRP A 1051 -35.72 -8.93 6.31
CA TRP A 1051 -36.84 -9.30 5.46
C TRP A 1051 -37.38 -8.12 4.67
N ARG A 1052 -37.91 -8.39 3.49
CA ARG A 1052 -38.71 -7.45 2.69
C ARG A 1052 -39.87 -8.21 2.05
N ALA A 1053 -41.08 -7.68 2.21
CA ALA A 1053 -42.31 -8.25 1.67
C ALA A 1053 -43.09 -7.14 0.94
N ALA A 1054 -43.80 -7.48 -0.14
CA ALA A 1054 -44.49 -6.50 -0.98
C ALA A 1054 -45.97 -6.33 -0.60
N LEU A 1055 -46.62 -7.41 -0.15
CA LEU A 1055 -48.05 -7.45 0.17
C LEU A 1055 -48.32 -7.69 1.66
N GLY A 1056 -47.28 -7.70 2.49
CA GLY A 1056 -47.37 -7.84 3.94
C GLY A 1056 -46.14 -7.33 4.66
N THR A 1057 -46.01 -7.66 5.95
CA THR A 1057 -44.89 -7.25 6.79
C THR A 1057 -44.31 -8.43 7.56
N ILE A 1058 -42.97 -8.51 7.59
CA ILE A 1058 -42.21 -9.46 8.40
C ILE A 1058 -41.23 -8.67 9.27
N ALA A 1059 -41.19 -8.95 10.56
CA ALA A 1059 -40.23 -8.34 11.48
C ALA A 1059 -38.84 -8.99 11.33
N THR A 1060 -37.80 -8.16 11.35
CA THR A 1060 -36.40 -8.61 11.39
C THR A 1060 -36.09 -9.19 12.78
N GLY A 1061 -35.32 -10.28 12.83
CA GLY A 1061 -34.97 -10.96 14.07
C GLY A 1061 -33.57 -11.56 14.04
N HIS A 1062 -33.17 -12.25 15.09
CA HIS A 1062 -31.87 -12.94 15.20
C HIS A 1062 -32.07 -14.43 15.54
N THR A 1063 -31.14 -15.27 15.11
CA THR A 1063 -31.17 -16.71 15.43
C THR A 1063 -30.91 -16.99 16.91
N ASP A 1064 -31.56 -18.04 17.42
CA ASP A 1064 -31.33 -18.57 18.77
C ASP A 1064 -30.05 -19.44 18.84
N LEU A 1065 -29.82 -20.07 20.01
CA LEU A 1065 -28.66 -20.95 20.25
C LEU A 1065 -28.62 -22.18 19.34
N ASP A 1066 -29.75 -22.59 18.77
CA ASP A 1066 -29.85 -23.71 17.83
C ASP A 1066 -29.75 -23.25 16.37
N GLY A 1067 -29.47 -21.96 16.15
CA GLY A 1067 -29.37 -21.35 14.83
C GLY A 1067 -30.70 -21.20 14.11
N VAL A 1068 -31.81 -21.15 14.85
CA VAL A 1068 -33.17 -21.07 14.31
C VAL A 1068 -33.77 -19.68 14.59
N LEU A 1069 -34.49 -19.14 13.61
CA LEU A 1069 -35.35 -17.97 13.75
C LEU A 1069 -36.77 -18.31 13.30
N LEU A 1070 -37.75 -17.96 14.12
CA LEU A 1070 -39.17 -18.01 13.76
C LEU A 1070 -39.66 -16.59 13.43
N ALA A 1071 -39.80 -16.29 12.14
CA ALA A 1071 -40.26 -14.99 11.64
C ALA A 1071 -41.76 -15.05 11.28
N THR A 1072 -42.54 -14.05 11.68
CA THR A 1072 -43.99 -14.02 11.43
C THR A 1072 -44.32 -13.06 10.29
N PHE A 1073 -44.97 -13.56 9.24
CA PHE A 1073 -45.58 -12.78 8.16
C PHE A 1073 -47.01 -12.42 8.52
N THR A 1074 -47.31 -11.11 8.45
CA THR A 1074 -48.66 -10.57 8.63
C THR A 1074 -49.15 -10.05 7.28
N PRO A 1075 -50.29 -10.54 6.75
CA PRO A 1075 -50.81 -10.12 5.44
C PRO A 1075 -51.29 -8.67 5.47
N GLY A 1076 -51.09 -7.96 4.36
CA GLY A 1076 -51.59 -6.62 4.15
C GLY A 1076 -53.05 -6.60 3.68
N LYS A 1077 -53.46 -5.46 3.13
CA LYS A 1077 -54.83 -5.23 2.64
C LYS A 1077 -55.07 -5.76 1.22
N THR A 1078 -53.99 -6.00 0.48
CA THR A 1078 -54.04 -6.32 -0.95
C THR A 1078 -53.83 -7.82 -1.15
N MET A 1079 -54.77 -8.49 -1.83
CA MET A 1079 -54.66 -9.91 -2.19
C MET A 1079 -53.66 -10.13 -3.33
N GLY A 1080 -53.03 -11.31 -3.35
CA GLY A 1080 -52.03 -11.68 -4.36
C GLY A 1080 -51.02 -12.69 -3.82
N ILE A 1081 -50.01 -13.00 -4.63
CA ILE A 1081 -48.88 -13.84 -4.21
C ILE A 1081 -47.75 -12.92 -3.81
N ASP A 1082 -47.26 -13.06 -2.57
CA ASP A 1082 -46.06 -12.40 -2.09
C ASP A 1082 -44.90 -13.41 -2.06
N THR A 1083 -43.72 -12.97 -2.52
CA THR A 1083 -42.49 -13.76 -2.44
C THR A 1083 -41.47 -12.96 -1.64
N PRO A 1084 -41.48 -13.07 -0.31
CA PRO A 1084 -40.61 -12.26 0.54
C PRO A 1084 -39.14 -12.52 0.23
N LEU A 1085 -38.33 -11.47 0.32
CA LEU A 1085 -36.88 -11.56 0.29
C LEU A 1085 -36.33 -11.63 1.70
N LEU A 1086 -35.31 -12.46 1.92
CA LEU A 1086 -34.57 -12.57 3.16
C LEU A 1086 -33.06 -12.43 2.91
N TRP A 1087 -32.33 -11.81 3.83
CA TRP A 1087 -30.85 -11.71 3.76
C TRP A 1087 -30.21 -11.64 5.14
N LEU A 1088 -28.90 -11.84 5.17
CA LEU A 1088 -28.05 -11.74 6.35
C LEU A 1088 -27.12 -10.52 6.23
N ASP A 1089 -26.48 -10.15 7.34
CA ASP A 1089 -25.45 -9.10 7.37
C ASP A 1089 -24.34 -9.38 6.35
N LEU A 1090 -24.16 -8.49 5.37
CA LEU A 1090 -23.22 -8.60 4.24
C LEU A 1090 -23.55 -9.68 3.18
N PHE A 1091 -24.76 -10.24 3.15
CA PHE A 1091 -25.18 -11.20 2.11
C PHE A 1091 -26.20 -10.59 1.15
N GLU A 1092 -26.29 -11.16 -0.05
CA GLU A 1092 -27.30 -10.76 -1.04
C GLU A 1092 -28.69 -11.30 -0.68
N PRO A 1093 -29.78 -10.57 -1.01
CA PRO A 1093 -31.14 -11.05 -0.82
C PRO A 1093 -31.48 -12.32 -1.59
N GLN A 1094 -32.14 -13.25 -0.91
CA GLN A 1094 -32.64 -14.51 -1.45
C GLN A 1094 -34.15 -14.61 -1.30
N TYR A 1095 -34.82 -15.28 -2.25
CA TYR A 1095 -36.27 -15.47 -2.20
C TYR A 1095 -36.65 -16.54 -1.16
N ALA A 1096 -37.57 -16.19 -0.27
CA ALA A 1096 -38.25 -17.12 0.62
C ALA A 1096 -39.35 -17.89 -0.13
N PRO A 1097 -39.85 -19.01 0.40
CA PRO A 1097 -41.04 -19.67 -0.13
C PRO A 1097 -42.24 -18.70 -0.20
N PRO A 1098 -43.02 -18.72 -1.30
CA PRO A 1098 -44.10 -17.76 -1.52
C PRO A 1098 -45.29 -17.99 -0.58
N VAL A 1099 -46.02 -16.92 -0.29
CA VAL A 1099 -47.27 -16.94 0.49
C VAL A 1099 -48.39 -16.34 -0.37
N GLU A 1100 -49.51 -17.06 -0.42
CA GLU A 1100 -50.71 -16.65 -1.13
C GLU A 1100 -51.66 -15.91 -0.18
N ILE A 1101 -51.99 -14.67 -0.51
CA ILE A 1101 -52.94 -13.84 0.24
C ILE A 1101 -54.26 -13.83 -0.52
N THR A 1102 -55.29 -14.44 0.05
CA THR A 1102 -56.58 -14.67 -0.59
C THR A 1102 -57.74 -14.12 0.26
N SER A 1103 -58.97 -14.33 -0.22
CA SER A 1103 -60.20 -14.11 0.54
C SER A 1103 -60.53 -15.31 1.42
N ASP A 1104 -61.26 -15.10 2.51
CA ASP A 1104 -61.74 -16.19 3.37
C ASP A 1104 -62.88 -16.95 2.70
N PHE A 1105 -62.56 -18.06 2.04
CA PHE A 1105 -63.53 -18.90 1.35
C PHE A 1105 -64.66 -19.43 2.25
N SER A 1106 -64.47 -19.47 3.57
CA SER A 1106 -65.48 -19.96 4.51
C SER A 1106 -66.55 -18.91 4.86
N SER A 1107 -66.25 -17.62 4.69
CA SER A 1107 -67.15 -16.51 5.00
C SER A 1107 -67.58 -15.72 3.76
N LEU A 1108 -67.33 -16.24 2.55
CA LEU A 1108 -67.79 -15.62 1.32
C LEU A 1108 -69.33 -15.53 1.28
N TYR A 1109 -69.84 -14.33 1.05
CA TYR A 1109 -71.25 -14.03 0.90
C TYR A 1109 -71.48 -12.97 -0.18
N PHE A 1110 -72.74 -12.77 -0.56
CA PHE A 1110 -73.15 -11.72 -1.50
C PHE A 1110 -73.76 -10.53 -0.72
N PRO A 1111 -73.10 -9.36 -0.66
CA PRO A 1111 -73.63 -8.18 0.02
C PRO A 1111 -74.87 -7.61 -0.68
N LEU A 1112 -75.90 -7.24 0.09
CA LEU A 1112 -77.17 -6.75 -0.48
C LEU A 1112 -77.00 -5.43 -1.26
N ALA A 1113 -76.03 -4.60 -0.87
CA ALA A 1113 -75.72 -3.34 -1.54
C ALA A 1113 -75.03 -3.51 -2.91
N GLU A 1114 -74.48 -4.70 -3.20
CA GLU A 1114 -73.72 -4.98 -4.44
C GLU A 1114 -74.41 -6.00 -5.35
N LEU A 1115 -75.72 -6.19 -5.17
CA LEU A 1115 -76.58 -6.92 -6.12
C LEU A 1115 -77.07 -5.96 -7.21
N SER A 1116 -77.25 -6.49 -8.42
CA SER A 1116 -77.94 -5.75 -9.48
C SER A 1116 -79.38 -5.42 -9.09
N PRO A 1117 -79.88 -4.21 -9.36
CA PRO A 1117 -81.28 -3.89 -9.17
C PRO A 1117 -82.15 -4.74 -10.10
N THR A 1118 -83.25 -5.27 -9.58
CA THR A 1118 -84.23 -6.01 -10.39
C THR A 1118 -85.20 -5.03 -11.07
N PRO A 1119 -85.76 -5.39 -12.24
CA PRO A 1119 -86.72 -4.54 -12.94
C PRO A 1119 -87.98 -4.30 -12.10
N LEU A 1120 -88.32 -3.04 -11.84
CA LEU A 1120 -89.55 -2.64 -11.12
C LEU A 1120 -90.82 -2.77 -11.96
N THR A 1121 -90.67 -2.86 -13.29
CA THR A 1121 -91.76 -3.02 -14.26
C THR A 1121 -91.78 -4.43 -14.82
N ASP A 1122 -92.96 -4.90 -15.22
CA ASP A 1122 -93.13 -6.20 -15.84
C ASP A 1122 -92.23 -6.34 -17.10
N VAL A 1123 -91.54 -7.47 -17.21
CA VAL A 1123 -90.58 -7.75 -18.27
C VAL A 1123 -91.27 -8.55 -19.38
N PRO A 1124 -91.23 -8.11 -20.66
CA PRO A 1124 -91.82 -8.86 -21.77
C PRO A 1124 -91.37 -10.32 -21.85
N ALA A 1125 -92.28 -11.20 -22.30
CA ALA A 1125 -92.02 -12.63 -22.48
C ALA A 1125 -90.76 -12.89 -23.33
N GLY A 1126 -89.81 -13.66 -22.79
CA GLY A 1126 -88.57 -14.03 -23.48
C GLY A 1126 -87.46 -12.97 -23.48
N GLN A 1127 -87.69 -11.77 -22.95
CA GLN A 1127 -86.64 -10.75 -22.82
C GLN A 1127 -85.63 -11.14 -21.72
N GLU A 1128 -84.34 -10.99 -22.02
CA GLU A 1128 -83.26 -11.29 -21.08
C GLU A 1128 -83.00 -10.10 -20.14
N VAL A 1129 -82.90 -10.39 -18.85
CA VAL A 1129 -82.50 -9.44 -17.79
C VAL A 1129 -81.12 -9.86 -17.29
N GLU A 1130 -80.17 -8.93 -17.31
CA GLU A 1130 -78.85 -9.14 -16.71
C GLU A 1130 -78.96 -8.97 -15.19
N LEU A 1131 -78.56 -9.99 -14.44
CA LEU A 1131 -78.36 -9.92 -13.00
C LEU A 1131 -76.87 -10.09 -12.70
N TYR A 1132 -76.38 -9.35 -11.72
CA TYR A 1132 -75.02 -9.50 -11.22
C TYR A 1132 -74.99 -9.52 -9.69
N ALA A 1133 -74.02 -10.23 -9.15
CA ALA A 1133 -73.73 -10.24 -7.72
C ALA A 1133 -72.21 -10.19 -7.52
N VAL A 1134 -71.76 -9.42 -6.53
CA VAL A 1134 -70.35 -9.42 -6.13
C VAL A 1134 -70.19 -10.29 -4.89
N LEU A 1135 -69.21 -11.18 -4.93
CA LEU A 1135 -68.85 -12.06 -3.84
C LEU A 1135 -67.74 -11.41 -2.99
N GLU A 1136 -67.98 -11.31 -1.69
CA GLU A 1136 -67.06 -10.69 -0.72
C GLU A 1136 -67.04 -11.51 0.58
N ASP A 1137 -65.92 -11.53 1.29
CA ASP A 1137 -65.84 -12.14 2.63
C ASP A 1137 -66.20 -11.15 3.76
N ASP A 1138 -66.25 -11.64 5.00
CA ASP A 1138 -66.52 -10.82 6.19
C ASP A 1138 -65.47 -9.72 6.45
N TYR A 1139 -64.34 -9.73 5.73
CA TYR A 1139 -63.21 -8.83 5.90
C TYR A 1139 -63.06 -7.82 4.75
N GLY A 1140 -64.01 -7.78 3.82
CA GLY A 1140 -64.01 -6.83 2.71
C GLY A 1140 -63.25 -7.28 1.47
N ASN A 1141 -62.83 -8.55 1.40
CA ASN A 1141 -62.03 -9.06 0.29
C ASN A 1141 -62.90 -9.71 -0.77
N ARG A 1142 -62.61 -9.43 -2.05
CA ARG A 1142 -63.36 -9.99 -3.19
C ARG A 1142 -63.09 -11.48 -3.37
N GLY A 1143 -64.14 -12.30 -3.43
CA GLY A 1143 -64.05 -13.73 -3.70
C GLY A 1143 -63.77 -14.01 -5.18
N GLN A 1144 -62.53 -13.80 -5.63
CA GLN A 1144 -62.11 -13.98 -7.02
C GLN A 1144 -62.08 -15.47 -7.41
N ASN A 1145 -62.31 -15.80 -8.68
CA ASN A 1145 -62.26 -17.16 -9.22
C ASN A 1145 -63.05 -18.21 -8.40
N SER A 1146 -64.17 -17.79 -7.79
CA SER A 1146 -65.05 -18.64 -6.99
C SER A 1146 -66.25 -19.06 -7.81
N LEU A 1147 -66.64 -20.34 -7.74
CA LEU A 1147 -67.76 -20.86 -8.52
C LEU A 1147 -69.09 -20.38 -7.95
N ALA A 1148 -69.86 -19.65 -8.77
CA ALA A 1148 -71.21 -19.21 -8.48
C ALA A 1148 -72.22 -19.98 -9.34
N GLU A 1149 -73.26 -20.50 -8.68
CA GLU A 1149 -74.37 -21.21 -9.29
C GLU A 1149 -75.65 -20.39 -9.17
N TRP A 1150 -76.43 -20.37 -10.24
CA TRP A 1150 -77.64 -19.58 -10.32
C TRP A 1150 -78.87 -20.48 -10.41
N PHE A 1151 -79.86 -20.19 -9.57
CA PHE A 1151 -81.11 -20.93 -9.45
C PHE A 1151 -82.30 -19.99 -9.58
N TRP A 1152 -83.49 -20.57 -9.78
CA TRP A 1152 -84.73 -19.82 -9.76
C TRP A 1152 -85.82 -20.60 -9.03
N GLN A 1153 -86.74 -19.87 -8.41
CA GLN A 1153 -87.92 -20.42 -7.77
C GLN A 1153 -89.16 -19.64 -8.21
N SER A 1154 -90.24 -20.34 -8.56
CA SER A 1154 -91.52 -19.72 -8.92
C SER A 1154 -92.26 -19.26 -7.67
N THR A 1155 -92.74 -18.02 -7.68
CA THR A 1155 -93.55 -17.44 -6.59
C THR A 1155 -95.05 -17.67 -6.86
N PRO A 1156 -95.87 -18.13 -5.89
CA PRO A 1156 -97.32 -18.30 -6.07
C PRO A 1156 -98.01 -17.00 -6.51
N PRO A 1157 -99.10 -17.04 -7.31
CA PRO A 1157 -100.03 -18.17 -7.49
C PRO A 1157 -99.84 -19.02 -8.77
N SER A 1158 -98.90 -18.68 -9.65
CA SER A 1158 -98.80 -19.27 -11.01
C SER A 1158 -97.70 -20.33 -11.11
N LYS A 1159 -98.05 -21.63 -11.05
CA LYS A 1159 -97.13 -22.78 -11.30
C LYS A 1159 -96.82 -22.96 -12.80
N ILE A 1160 -96.30 -21.95 -13.47
CA ILE A 1160 -95.75 -22.09 -14.83
C ILE A 1160 -94.25 -22.38 -14.70
N ASN A 1161 -93.82 -23.57 -15.12
CA ASN A 1161 -92.44 -24.02 -14.98
C ASN A 1161 -91.62 -23.67 -16.23
N GLY A 1162 -90.80 -22.62 -16.16
CA GLY A 1162 -89.75 -22.40 -17.14
C GLY A 1162 -89.14 -21.00 -17.11
N ALA A 1163 -88.20 -20.75 -16.19
CA ALA A 1163 -87.20 -19.69 -16.35
C ALA A 1163 -85.89 -20.31 -16.87
N THR A 1164 -85.20 -19.59 -17.75
CA THR A 1164 -83.91 -19.99 -18.33
C THR A 1164 -82.84 -19.09 -17.75
N ILE A 1165 -81.71 -19.69 -17.35
CA ILE A 1165 -80.55 -19.01 -16.78
C ILE A 1165 -79.35 -19.29 -17.68
N ARG A 1166 -78.64 -18.25 -18.14
CA ARG A 1166 -77.47 -18.39 -19.02
C ARG A 1166 -76.34 -17.45 -18.59
N PRO A 1167 -75.16 -17.97 -18.20
CA PRO A 1167 -74.88 -19.37 -17.83
C PRO A 1167 -75.46 -19.72 -16.45
N SER A 1168 -75.84 -20.98 -16.23
CA SER A 1168 -76.32 -21.45 -14.91
C SER A 1168 -75.21 -21.65 -13.88
N GLN A 1169 -73.95 -21.72 -14.32
CA GLN A 1169 -72.75 -21.82 -13.50
C GLN A 1169 -71.63 -20.98 -14.14
N GLY A 1170 -70.87 -20.26 -13.32
CA GLY A 1170 -69.73 -19.47 -13.77
C GLY A 1170 -68.80 -19.08 -12.62
N PHE A 1171 -67.54 -18.79 -12.93
CA PHE A 1171 -66.59 -18.27 -11.94
C PHE A 1171 -66.70 -16.75 -11.83
N THR A 1172 -66.52 -16.22 -10.63
CA THR A 1172 -66.39 -14.78 -10.40
C THR A 1172 -65.12 -14.23 -11.04
N ASP A 1173 -65.18 -13.00 -11.55
CA ASP A 1173 -64.03 -12.31 -12.14
C ASP A 1173 -63.07 -11.72 -11.07
N HIS A 1174 -62.07 -10.95 -11.50
CA HIS A 1174 -61.09 -10.29 -10.61
C HIS A 1174 -61.71 -9.27 -9.63
N GLN A 1175 -62.96 -8.84 -9.84
CA GLN A 1175 -63.69 -7.97 -8.92
C GLN A 1175 -64.62 -8.78 -7.99
N GLY A 1176 -64.60 -10.11 -8.06
CA GLY A 1176 -65.56 -10.98 -7.35
C GLY A 1176 -66.94 -10.99 -8.00
N LEU A 1177 -67.10 -10.44 -9.21
CA LEU A 1177 -68.40 -10.28 -9.87
C LEU A 1177 -68.78 -11.56 -10.63
N THR A 1178 -70.02 -12.01 -10.45
CA THR A 1178 -70.67 -13.02 -11.29
C THR A 1178 -71.89 -12.40 -11.98
N ARG A 1179 -72.09 -12.76 -13.25
CA ARG A 1179 -73.17 -12.22 -14.09
C ARG A 1179 -73.96 -13.34 -14.73
N VAL A 1180 -75.26 -13.10 -14.89
CA VAL A 1180 -76.16 -14.04 -15.53
C VAL A 1180 -77.27 -13.33 -16.30
N PHE A 1181 -77.72 -13.94 -17.38
CA PHE A 1181 -78.93 -13.52 -18.08
C PHE A 1181 -80.07 -14.46 -17.72
N VAL A 1182 -81.17 -13.87 -17.27
CA VAL A 1182 -82.37 -14.60 -16.88
C VAL A 1182 -83.55 -14.19 -17.75
N SER A 1183 -84.32 -15.16 -18.21
CA SER A 1183 -85.51 -14.92 -19.04
C SER A 1183 -86.57 -15.98 -18.83
N SER A 1184 -87.83 -15.67 -19.15
CA SER A 1184 -88.89 -16.67 -19.21
C SER A 1184 -89.76 -16.46 -20.44
N ALA A 1185 -89.79 -17.47 -21.32
CA ALA A 1185 -90.61 -17.45 -22.54
C ALA A 1185 -92.10 -17.73 -22.28
N LEU A 1186 -92.44 -18.25 -21.09
CA LEU A 1186 -93.79 -18.69 -20.73
C LEU A 1186 -94.51 -17.73 -19.77
N GLY A 1187 -93.84 -16.68 -19.30
CA GLY A 1187 -94.33 -15.73 -18.29
C GLY A 1187 -94.34 -16.31 -16.87
N GLY A 1188 -94.39 -15.44 -15.87
CA GLY A 1188 -94.40 -15.82 -14.44
C GLY A 1188 -93.57 -14.91 -13.55
N THR A 1189 -93.78 -15.01 -12.24
CA THR A 1189 -92.97 -14.30 -11.24
C THR A 1189 -91.95 -15.27 -10.65
N PHE A 1190 -90.66 -14.95 -10.80
CA PHE A 1190 -89.55 -15.79 -10.39
C PHE A 1190 -88.62 -15.02 -9.45
N THR A 1191 -88.24 -15.68 -8.36
CA THR A 1191 -87.14 -15.26 -7.49
C THR A 1191 -85.89 -15.96 -7.98
N PHE A 1192 -84.93 -15.21 -8.51
CA PHE A 1192 -83.61 -15.74 -8.88
C PHE A 1192 -82.70 -15.73 -7.66
N LYS A 1193 -81.83 -16.72 -7.58
CA LYS A 1193 -80.92 -16.92 -6.45
C LYS A 1193 -79.52 -17.19 -6.98
N VAL A 1194 -78.53 -16.67 -6.28
CA VAL A 1194 -77.12 -16.99 -6.52
C VAL A 1194 -76.56 -17.70 -5.29
N ARG A 1195 -75.83 -18.79 -5.51
CA ARG A 1195 -75.15 -19.55 -4.46
C ARG A 1195 -73.67 -19.66 -4.80
N THR A 1196 -72.81 -19.48 -3.81
CA THR A 1196 -71.39 -19.82 -3.94
C THR A 1196 -71.16 -21.24 -3.44
N GLN A 1197 -70.39 -22.05 -4.19
CA GLN A 1197 -69.93 -23.35 -3.66
C GLN A 1197 -68.85 -23.20 -2.58
N ALA A 1198 -68.16 -22.06 -2.55
CA ALA A 1198 -67.21 -21.70 -1.50
C ALA A 1198 -67.92 -20.81 -0.47
N GLY A 1199 -68.17 -21.33 0.73
CA GLY A 1199 -68.86 -20.61 1.84
C GLY A 1199 -70.34 -20.97 2.01
N ASP A 1200 -70.94 -21.71 1.08
CA ASP A 1200 -72.33 -22.22 1.12
C ASP A 1200 -73.41 -21.13 1.31
N ALA A 1201 -73.07 -19.88 1.00
CA ALA A 1201 -73.97 -18.73 1.09
C ALA A 1201 -74.86 -18.63 -0.16
N GLU A 1202 -76.15 -18.43 0.07
CA GLU A 1202 -77.17 -18.24 -0.96
C GLU A 1202 -77.85 -16.89 -0.76
N ARG A 1203 -78.11 -16.18 -1.86
CA ARG A 1203 -78.79 -14.88 -1.82
C ARG A 1203 -79.89 -14.83 -2.86
N ASP A 1204 -81.06 -14.38 -2.41
CA ASP A 1204 -82.25 -14.17 -3.23
C ASP A 1204 -82.26 -12.74 -3.77
N PHE A 1205 -82.59 -12.59 -5.06
CA PHE A 1205 -82.95 -11.31 -5.67
C PHE A 1205 -84.43 -11.04 -5.47
N ASP A 1206 -84.84 -9.77 -5.56
CA ASP A 1206 -86.26 -9.43 -5.55
C ASP A 1206 -87.02 -10.10 -6.71
N PRO A 1207 -88.31 -10.46 -6.55
CA PRO A 1207 -89.04 -11.21 -7.58
C PRO A 1207 -89.16 -10.45 -8.89
N ILE A 1208 -88.78 -11.08 -10.01
CA ILE A 1208 -88.93 -10.52 -11.36
C ILE A 1208 -90.18 -11.13 -11.99
N LYS A 1209 -91.07 -10.27 -12.50
CA LYS A 1209 -92.29 -10.69 -13.19
C LYS A 1209 -92.10 -10.59 -14.70
N PHE A 1210 -92.22 -11.72 -15.39
CA PHE A 1210 -92.25 -11.80 -16.85
C PHE A 1210 -93.69 -11.92 -17.34
N ASP A 1211 -94.04 -11.15 -18.36
CA ASP A 1211 -95.35 -11.20 -19.00
C ASP A 1211 -95.57 -12.52 -19.75
N ALA A 1212 -96.83 -12.93 -19.89
CA ALA A 1212 -97.19 -14.08 -20.71
C ALA A 1212 -97.01 -13.73 -22.20
N PRO A 1213 -96.61 -14.68 -23.07
CA PRO A 1213 -96.49 -14.42 -24.50
C PRO A 1213 -97.85 -14.00 -25.06
N SER A 1214 -97.91 -12.82 -25.67
CA SER A 1214 -99.08 -12.37 -26.42
C SER A 1214 -99.25 -13.27 -27.64
N ASN A 1215 -100.31 -14.09 -27.66
CA ASN A 1215 -100.69 -14.86 -28.85
C ASN A 1215 -100.82 -13.93 -30.06
N PRO A 1216 -100.05 -14.11 -31.16
CA PRO A 1216 -100.45 -13.54 -32.43
C PRO A 1216 -101.67 -14.34 -32.94
N GLU A 1217 -102.78 -13.63 -33.19
CA GLU A 1217 -104.00 -14.19 -33.79
C GLU A 1217 -103.74 -14.90 -35.14
#